data_AF-A0A6A4GMW0-F1
#
_entry.id   AF-A0A6A4GMW0-F1
#
_cell.length_a   1.000
_cell.length_b   1.000
_cell.length_c   1.000
_cell.angle_alpha   90.00
_cell.angle_beta   90.00
_cell.angle_gamma   90.00
#
_symmetry.space_group_name_H-M   'P 1'
#
loop_
_entity.id
_entity.type
_entity.pdbx_description
1 polymer ?
#
loop_
_entity_poly.entity_id
_entity_poly.type
_entity_poly.pdbx_seq_one_letter_code
_entity_poly.pdbx_strand_id
1 'polypeptide(L)'
;MASADSKIAIVGMACRFPGGAHNPEVFWELLLRGACTMEDVPSSRFNIDDYWSNKSGDFNKMEARQGHFLQEGTLFDEGFFNISPREARNIDPQHRVLLETVVDGLDDAGYKACEEGGESGWDKSRMGVFIGIANTSYENNLASEPIGAFFSPGTIGAFASGRISHHFGWQGPSIVYDTACSSSLVSVHSACQSLLLRDCDSAVAGGSNMITSPEMYLALSKGFFISNTGGCRTFDETADGYCRGEGVGVVILKRFEDALRDKDKIHAVIVASGVNHSGPSESLTTPHSPSQAALFSANCQRAGISPLAVRVIEAHGTGTSAGDCAEIEAIKTAYCQGRTSLSDSCLLVSSLKPNVGHSESAAGITSLIKAVLMVKHRQIPPHLGITTRRNPRLGDLEAAGIIIPSVCQSLEPVSGQEHIFTAVHSFGAQGGNASLIIQDTIMPEGTLDLTSDPRTYHVVTLSAKSHTPLSTVIGRLLAYLEAAGPISISSLSYTSTARRIDYTSRLALSVSSIKELKQQLQTYPVTVTPTIPLRNGGNPKVGFVIGGNGTQFQGMGRGLYETSPVFRSHIEACNVAAMEAGIDSLIGVISGNVNPLSDDLASEIASAVGIFSVGYALGMMWQDWGIKPVLIMGHSLGEYAGLALAGSISLVDSIKLLVAKFESVHSSSHTRNGGMLAIGMSADHSQKLIDLSGCSGVTLACINGPSQTVVSGPKSEI
;
A
#
# COMPACT_ATOMS: atom_id res chain seq x y z
N MET A 1 -17.13 17.17 -17.88
CA MET A 1 -16.28 16.37 -16.97
C MET A 1 -15.45 17.32 -16.12
N ALA A 2 -15.35 17.05 -14.83
CA ALA A 2 -14.43 17.73 -13.91
C ALA A 2 -13.00 17.74 -14.46
N SER A 3 -12.30 18.88 -14.33
CA SER A 3 -10.88 19.00 -14.70
C SER A 3 -10.05 17.97 -13.92
N ALA A 4 -8.96 17.46 -14.52
CA ALA A 4 -8.08 16.50 -13.85
C ALA A 4 -7.64 17.00 -12.45
N ASP A 5 -7.43 18.30 -12.32
CA ASP A 5 -7.02 19.03 -11.11
C ASP A 5 -8.01 18.94 -9.94
N SER A 6 -9.25 18.50 -10.20
CA SER A 6 -10.31 18.36 -9.19
C SER A 6 -10.63 16.92 -8.78
N LYS A 7 -9.93 15.93 -9.36
CA LYS A 7 -10.17 14.50 -9.11
C LYS A 7 -9.26 13.97 -7.99
N ILE A 8 -9.82 13.13 -7.12
CA ILE A 8 -9.09 12.49 -6.03
C ILE A 8 -9.08 10.97 -6.25
N ALA A 9 -7.89 10.38 -6.31
CA ALA A 9 -7.69 8.94 -6.41
C ALA A 9 -7.81 8.28 -5.04
N ILE A 10 -8.56 7.18 -4.97
CA ILE A 10 -8.49 6.23 -3.84
C ILE A 10 -7.39 5.23 -4.18
N VAL A 11 -6.24 5.35 -3.52
CA VAL A 11 -5.04 4.55 -3.83
C VAL A 11 -4.85 3.34 -2.94
N GLY A 12 -5.57 3.27 -1.81
CA GLY A 12 -5.65 2.09 -0.96
C GLY A 12 -6.84 2.16 -0.03
N MET A 13 -7.25 1.02 0.52
CA MET A 13 -8.36 0.93 1.47
C MET A 13 -8.23 -0.28 2.38
N ALA A 14 -8.79 -0.17 3.58
CA ALA A 14 -8.86 -1.28 4.53
C ALA A 14 -10.10 -1.15 5.42
N CYS A 15 -10.54 -2.29 5.97
CA CYS A 15 -11.67 -2.33 6.86
C CYS A 15 -11.62 -3.47 7.88
N ARG A 16 -12.39 -3.27 8.96
CA ARG A 16 -12.86 -4.29 9.89
C ARG A 16 -14.37 -4.11 10.03
N PHE A 17 -15.13 -5.07 9.49
CA PHE A 17 -16.58 -5.08 9.53
C PHE A 17 -17.12 -6.40 10.12
N PRO A 18 -18.38 -6.43 10.58
CA PRO A 18 -19.02 -7.63 11.13
C PRO A 18 -18.99 -8.83 10.18
N GLY A 19 -19.12 -10.04 10.74
CA GLY A 19 -19.07 -11.29 9.97
C GLY A 19 -17.66 -11.74 9.57
N GLY A 20 -16.63 -11.29 10.28
CA GLY A 20 -15.23 -11.65 10.03
C GLY A 20 -14.59 -10.92 8.84
N ALA A 21 -15.25 -9.88 8.33
CA ALA A 21 -14.78 -9.06 7.23
C ALA A 21 -13.60 -8.17 7.66
N HIS A 22 -12.41 -8.76 7.69
CA HIS A 22 -11.17 -8.12 8.12
C HIS A 22 -10.38 -7.46 6.98
N ASN A 23 -10.89 -7.49 5.76
CA ASN A 23 -10.36 -6.77 4.59
C ASN A 23 -11.47 -6.57 3.53
N PRO A 24 -11.26 -5.71 2.52
CA PRO A 24 -12.25 -5.42 1.49
C PRO A 24 -12.70 -6.65 0.67
N GLU A 25 -11.80 -7.60 0.40
CA GLU A 25 -12.10 -8.82 -0.37
C GLU A 25 -13.06 -9.75 0.40
N VAL A 26 -12.82 -10.01 1.69
CA VAL A 26 -13.72 -10.82 2.52
C VAL A 26 -15.06 -10.12 2.71
N PHE A 27 -15.05 -8.78 2.85
CA PHE A 27 -16.28 -7.99 2.87
C PHE A 27 -17.07 -8.15 1.57
N TRP A 28 -16.40 -8.13 0.42
CA TRP A 28 -17.04 -8.34 -0.88
C TRP A 28 -17.71 -9.71 -0.99
N GLU A 29 -17.01 -10.78 -0.60
CA GLU A 29 -17.57 -12.15 -0.59
C GLU A 29 -18.80 -12.28 0.33
N LEU A 30 -18.81 -11.56 1.45
CA LEU A 30 -19.96 -11.50 2.35
C LEU A 30 -21.17 -10.84 1.67
N LEU A 31 -20.95 -9.70 1.00
CA LEU A 31 -22.00 -8.98 0.28
C LEU A 31 -22.56 -9.79 -0.89
N LEU A 32 -21.70 -10.43 -1.69
CA LEU A 32 -22.12 -11.26 -2.83
C LEU A 32 -23.01 -12.44 -2.40
N ARG A 33 -22.74 -13.03 -1.23
CA ARG A 33 -23.57 -14.10 -0.66
C ARG A 33 -24.91 -13.61 -0.13
N GLY A 34 -25.15 -12.30 -0.06
CA GLY A 34 -26.35 -11.74 0.56
C GLY A 34 -26.43 -12.10 2.04
N ALA A 35 -25.29 -12.11 2.75
CA ALA A 35 -25.26 -12.46 4.17
C ALA A 35 -25.69 -11.29 5.07
N CYS A 36 -26.43 -11.62 6.13
CA CYS A 36 -26.73 -10.74 7.25
C CYS A 36 -25.91 -11.18 8.46
N THR A 37 -25.21 -10.23 9.09
CA THR A 37 -24.27 -10.48 10.21
C THR A 37 -24.88 -10.17 11.57
N MET A 38 -26.20 -10.03 11.62
CA MET A 38 -26.91 -9.66 12.84
C MET A 38 -26.85 -10.81 13.85
N GLU A 39 -26.53 -10.46 15.09
CA GLU A 39 -26.48 -11.38 16.22
C GLU A 39 -26.96 -10.67 17.50
N ASP A 40 -27.24 -11.43 18.56
CA ASP A 40 -27.50 -10.86 19.87
C ASP A 40 -26.26 -10.14 20.41
N VAL A 41 -26.45 -9.10 21.24
CA VAL A 41 -25.32 -8.39 21.86
C VAL A 41 -24.41 -9.38 22.59
N PRO A 42 -23.11 -9.48 22.22
CA PRO A 42 -22.19 -10.38 22.90
C PRO A 42 -21.99 -9.98 24.36
N SER A 43 -21.92 -10.97 25.26
CA SER A 43 -21.62 -10.74 26.68
C SER A 43 -20.25 -10.07 26.92
N SER A 44 -19.34 -10.14 25.93
CA SER A 44 -18.06 -9.43 25.94
C SER A 44 -18.19 -7.90 25.77
N ARG A 45 -19.36 -7.38 25.36
CA ARG A 45 -19.65 -5.94 25.35
C ARG A 45 -20.34 -5.52 26.64
N PHE A 46 -21.49 -6.12 26.93
CA PHE A 46 -22.24 -5.98 28.17
C PHE A 46 -23.29 -7.09 28.26
N ASN A 47 -23.77 -7.37 29.47
CA ASN A 47 -24.82 -8.37 29.67
C ASN A 47 -26.18 -7.82 29.21
N ILE A 48 -26.68 -8.31 28.09
CA ILE A 48 -27.92 -7.85 27.45
C ILE A 48 -29.17 -8.02 28.34
N ASP A 49 -29.23 -9.09 29.14
CA ASP A 49 -30.41 -9.40 29.95
C ASP A 49 -30.64 -8.37 31.09
N ASP A 50 -29.58 -7.65 31.49
CA ASP A 50 -29.67 -6.57 32.49
C ASP A 50 -30.38 -5.32 31.92
N TYR A 51 -30.42 -5.17 30.60
CA TYR A 51 -30.93 -3.97 29.93
C TYR A 51 -32.13 -4.25 29.01
N TRP A 52 -32.44 -5.50 28.71
CA TRP A 52 -33.56 -5.82 27.84
C TRP A 52 -34.90 -5.94 28.59
N SER A 53 -36.00 -5.52 27.95
CA SER A 53 -37.38 -5.83 28.37
C SER A 53 -38.29 -6.02 27.16
N ASN A 54 -39.29 -6.91 27.30
CA ASN A 54 -40.38 -7.07 26.34
C ASN A 54 -41.56 -6.13 26.62
N LYS A 55 -41.49 -5.31 27.67
CA LYS A 55 -42.52 -4.32 28.02
C LYS A 55 -42.05 -2.94 27.60
N SER A 56 -42.81 -2.32 26.70
CA SER A 56 -42.54 -0.95 26.27
C SER A 56 -42.70 0.03 27.44
N GLY A 57 -41.76 0.98 27.53
CA GLY A 57 -41.76 2.02 28.56
C GLY A 57 -41.07 1.67 29.88
N ASP A 58 -40.52 0.47 30.03
CA ASP A 58 -39.74 0.10 31.22
C ASP A 58 -38.52 1.02 31.41
N PHE A 59 -38.30 1.47 32.65
CA PHE A 59 -37.22 2.40 32.96
C PHE A 59 -35.85 1.74 32.79
N ASN A 60 -34.97 2.40 32.02
CA ASN A 60 -33.63 1.92 31.66
C ASN A 60 -33.62 0.51 31.06
N LYS A 61 -34.67 0.19 30.30
CA LYS A 61 -34.72 -0.98 29.45
C LYS A 61 -34.80 -0.60 27.97
N MET A 62 -34.35 -1.50 27.11
CA MET A 62 -34.46 -1.42 25.66
C MET A 62 -35.19 -2.65 25.12
N GLU A 63 -35.87 -2.48 23.99
CA GLU A 63 -36.59 -3.56 23.33
C GLU A 63 -35.70 -4.32 22.33
N ALA A 64 -34.66 -3.66 21.81
CA ALA A 64 -33.68 -4.25 20.90
C ALA A 64 -32.65 -5.13 21.63
N ARG A 65 -32.40 -6.34 21.12
CA ARG A 65 -31.37 -7.29 21.62
C ARG A 65 -30.20 -7.50 20.68
N GLN A 66 -30.33 -7.02 19.45
CA GLN A 66 -29.46 -7.41 18.35
C GLN A 66 -28.58 -6.25 17.88
N GLY A 67 -27.50 -6.62 17.20
CA GLY A 67 -26.54 -5.70 16.60
C GLY A 67 -25.66 -6.45 15.61
N HIS A 68 -24.69 -5.73 15.06
CA HIS A 68 -23.66 -6.29 14.20
C HIS A 68 -22.29 -5.97 14.80
N PHE A 69 -21.52 -6.97 15.21
CA PHE A 69 -20.32 -6.77 16.02
C PHE A 69 -19.05 -7.26 15.31
N LEU A 70 -17.93 -6.64 15.64
CA LEU A 70 -16.60 -7.16 15.30
C LEU A 70 -16.25 -8.30 16.26
N GLN A 71 -15.86 -9.43 15.68
CA GLN A 71 -15.47 -10.64 16.43
C GLN A 71 -14.22 -10.39 17.29
N GLU A 72 -13.24 -9.65 16.77
CA GLU A 72 -11.95 -9.38 17.42
C GLU A 72 -11.74 -7.88 17.74
N GLY A 73 -12.83 -7.12 17.89
CA GLY A 73 -12.78 -5.65 18.02
C GLY A 73 -12.02 -5.10 19.25
N THR A 74 -11.62 -5.96 20.19
CA THR A 74 -10.87 -5.59 21.40
C THR A 74 -9.41 -6.03 21.40
N LEU A 75 -8.97 -6.81 20.41
CA LEU A 75 -7.58 -7.24 20.27
C LEU A 75 -6.72 -6.10 19.72
N PHE A 76 -5.43 -6.11 20.04
CA PHE A 76 -4.47 -5.10 19.58
C PHE A 76 -3.04 -5.60 19.73
N ASP A 77 -2.17 -5.34 18.75
CA ASP A 77 -0.72 -5.61 18.87
C ASP A 77 0.02 -4.38 19.43
N GLU A 78 0.06 -4.23 20.76
CA GLU A 78 0.69 -3.07 21.38
C GLU A 78 2.20 -2.99 21.12
N GLY A 79 2.86 -4.14 20.95
CA GLY A 79 4.28 -4.24 20.63
C GLY A 79 4.58 -3.71 19.22
N PHE A 80 3.68 -3.96 18.26
CA PHE A 80 3.78 -3.37 16.94
C PHE A 80 3.66 -1.83 16.98
N PHE A 81 2.82 -1.26 17.83
CA PHE A 81 2.67 0.20 17.89
C PHE A 81 3.63 0.90 18.87
N ASN A 82 4.53 0.15 19.52
CA ASN A 82 5.39 0.63 20.61
C ASN A 82 4.59 1.24 21.77
N ILE A 83 3.43 0.67 22.08
CA ILE A 83 2.52 1.10 23.14
C ILE A 83 2.68 0.15 24.32
N SER A 84 2.79 0.68 25.54
CA SER A 84 2.90 -0.18 26.73
C SER A 84 1.58 -0.90 27.02
N PRO A 85 1.57 -2.11 27.58
CA PRO A 85 0.33 -2.80 27.97
C PRO A 85 -0.53 -1.99 28.97
N ARG A 86 0.10 -1.13 29.77
CA ARG A 86 -0.60 -0.20 30.68
C ARG A 86 -1.35 0.88 29.91
N GLU A 87 -0.72 1.46 28.90
CA GLU A 87 -1.36 2.45 28.03
C GLU A 87 -2.45 1.79 27.18
N ALA A 88 -2.16 0.67 26.52
CA ALA A 88 -3.09 -0.02 25.60
C ALA A 88 -4.45 -0.32 26.23
N ARG A 89 -4.48 -0.71 27.52
CA ARG A 89 -5.73 -0.95 28.27
C ARG A 89 -6.60 0.30 28.48
N ASN A 90 -6.03 1.49 28.40
CA ASN A 90 -6.76 2.75 28.53
C ASN A 90 -7.18 3.32 27.17
N ILE A 91 -6.66 2.78 26.06
CA ILE A 91 -6.99 3.25 24.72
C ILE A 91 -8.34 2.67 24.28
N ASP A 92 -9.27 3.53 23.89
CA ASP A 92 -10.53 3.15 23.25
C ASP A 92 -10.26 2.15 22.10
N PRO A 93 -10.94 0.98 22.08
CA PRO A 93 -10.81 0.01 20.99
C PRO A 93 -10.90 0.63 19.58
N GLN A 94 -11.68 1.70 19.40
CA GLN A 94 -11.76 2.47 18.16
C GLN A 94 -10.38 2.97 17.69
N HIS A 95 -9.61 3.58 18.59
CA HIS A 95 -8.28 4.11 18.26
C HIS A 95 -7.29 2.97 17.93
N ARG A 96 -7.41 1.84 18.65
CA ARG A 96 -6.56 0.65 18.44
C ARG A 96 -6.80 0.02 17.08
N VAL A 97 -8.05 -0.28 16.76
CA VAL A 97 -8.43 -0.88 15.48
C VAL A 97 -8.19 0.10 14.32
N LEU A 98 -8.36 1.41 14.52
CA LEU A 98 -7.99 2.43 13.52
C LEU A 98 -6.51 2.39 13.18
N LEU A 99 -5.61 2.31 14.17
CA LEU A 99 -4.16 2.21 13.93
C LEU A 99 -3.81 1.01 13.04
N GLU A 100 -4.35 -0.17 13.35
CA GLU A 100 -4.17 -1.38 12.54
C GLU A 100 -4.76 -1.22 11.13
N THR A 101 -5.97 -0.69 11.04
CA THR A 101 -6.65 -0.50 9.75
C THR A 101 -5.90 0.50 8.86
N VAL A 102 -5.26 1.52 9.44
CA VAL A 102 -4.40 2.45 8.69
C VAL A 102 -3.16 1.75 8.14
N VAL A 103 -2.51 0.87 8.91
CA VAL A 103 -1.38 0.06 8.41
C VAL A 103 -1.82 -0.76 7.20
N ASP A 104 -2.93 -1.47 7.28
CA ASP A 104 -3.46 -2.27 6.18
C ASP A 104 -3.80 -1.42 4.96
N GLY A 105 -4.39 -0.23 5.16
CA GLY A 105 -4.72 0.70 4.07
C GLY A 105 -3.47 1.25 3.37
N LEU A 106 -2.40 1.51 4.14
CA LEU A 106 -1.10 1.91 3.60
C LEU A 106 -0.43 0.74 2.84
N ASP A 107 -0.54 -0.49 3.34
CA ASP A 107 -0.02 -1.68 2.65
C ASP A 107 -0.76 -1.95 1.33
N ASP A 108 -2.09 -1.77 1.28
CA ASP A 108 -2.87 -1.83 0.03
C ASP A 108 -2.48 -0.71 -0.96
N ALA A 109 -2.20 0.49 -0.45
CA ALA A 109 -1.65 1.60 -1.25
C ALA A 109 -0.18 1.41 -1.68
N GLY A 110 0.50 0.39 -1.16
CA GLY A 110 1.90 0.14 -1.45
C GLY A 110 2.84 1.20 -0.87
N TYR A 111 2.51 1.72 0.32
CA TYR A 111 3.36 2.64 1.07
C TYR A 111 4.70 2.00 1.41
N LYS A 112 5.77 2.78 1.23
CA LYS A 112 7.12 2.43 1.66
C LYS A 112 7.63 3.50 2.62
N ALA A 113 7.95 3.07 3.84
CA ALA A 113 8.66 3.91 4.78
C ALA A 113 10.14 3.95 4.38
N CYS A 114 10.68 5.16 4.16
CA CYS A 114 12.13 5.34 4.03
C CYS A 114 12.70 5.90 5.33
N GLU A 115 13.92 5.47 5.66
CA GLU A 115 14.75 6.09 6.69
C GLU A 115 15.18 7.50 6.24
N GLU A 116 15.68 8.29 7.19
CA GLU A 116 16.14 9.66 6.94
C GLU A 116 17.14 9.71 5.76
N GLY A 117 16.80 10.47 4.71
CA GLY A 117 17.65 10.68 3.53
C GLY A 117 17.37 9.76 2.33
N GLY A 118 16.44 8.82 2.43
CA GLY A 118 15.89 8.11 1.26
C GLY A 118 14.65 8.82 0.69
N GLU A 119 14.42 8.70 -0.62
CA GLU A 119 13.16 9.14 -1.23
C GLU A 119 12.03 8.24 -0.72
N SER A 120 11.29 8.66 0.32
CA SER A 120 10.01 8.02 0.65
C SER A 120 9.05 8.28 -0.51
N GLY A 121 8.20 7.31 -0.85
CA GLY A 121 7.15 7.55 -1.85
C GLY A 121 6.11 8.59 -1.41
N TRP A 122 6.23 9.10 -0.17
CA TRP A 122 5.27 9.96 0.50
C TRP A 122 6.02 10.91 1.42
N ASP A 123 5.75 12.21 1.30
CA ASP A 123 6.31 13.21 2.20
C ASP A 123 5.56 13.20 3.53
N LYS A 124 6.23 12.80 4.61
CA LYS A 124 5.65 12.74 5.96
C LYS A 124 5.14 14.11 6.42
N SER A 125 5.76 15.21 5.97
CA SER A 125 5.32 16.55 6.32
C SER A 125 4.01 16.96 5.62
N ARG A 126 3.59 16.19 4.61
CA ARG A 126 2.45 16.47 3.73
C ARG A 126 1.38 15.37 3.76
N MET A 127 1.36 14.58 4.83
CA MET A 127 0.39 13.51 5.03
C MET A 127 -0.67 13.92 6.06
N GLY A 128 -1.93 14.02 5.64
CA GLY A 128 -3.06 14.38 6.48
C GLY A 128 -3.86 13.17 7.01
N VAL A 129 -4.60 13.36 8.11
CA VAL A 129 -5.41 12.34 8.79
C VAL A 129 -6.77 12.92 9.16
N PHE A 130 -7.84 12.35 8.61
CA PHE A 130 -9.22 12.84 8.75
C PHE A 130 -10.15 11.70 9.19
N ILE A 131 -10.57 11.67 10.45
CA ILE A 131 -11.27 10.51 11.02
C ILE A 131 -12.65 10.91 11.55
N GLY A 132 -13.69 10.16 11.19
CA GLY A 132 -15.03 10.30 11.75
C GLY A 132 -15.23 9.42 12.98
N ILE A 133 -15.45 10.03 14.14
CA ILE A 133 -15.77 9.35 15.42
C ILE A 133 -16.81 10.20 16.15
N ALA A 134 -17.93 9.58 16.51
CA ALA A 134 -18.98 10.22 17.30
C ALA A 134 -19.20 9.55 18.66
N ASN A 135 -18.96 8.24 18.76
CA ASN A 135 -19.15 7.51 20.02
C ASN A 135 -17.91 7.57 20.91
N THR A 136 -18.08 7.92 22.20
CA THR A 136 -17.02 7.98 23.22
C THR A 136 -17.33 7.13 24.45
N SER A 137 -18.09 6.04 24.26
CA SER A 137 -18.55 5.14 25.34
C SER A 137 -17.46 4.49 26.20
N TYR A 138 -16.20 4.46 25.77
CA TYR A 138 -15.15 3.75 26.50
C TYR A 138 -14.81 4.38 27.86
N GLU A 139 -15.12 5.66 28.06
CA GLU A 139 -15.01 6.32 29.38
C GLU A 139 -15.82 5.61 30.46
N ASN A 140 -17.01 5.10 30.11
CA ASN A 140 -17.87 4.37 31.04
C ASN A 140 -17.23 3.05 31.48
N ASN A 141 -16.51 2.38 30.58
CA ASN A 141 -15.79 1.14 30.89
C ASN A 141 -14.62 1.36 31.84
N LEU A 142 -13.98 2.52 31.76
CA LEU A 142 -12.87 2.90 32.62
C LEU A 142 -13.32 3.59 33.92
N ALA A 143 -14.62 3.83 34.13
CA ALA A 143 -15.12 4.60 35.27
C ALA A 143 -14.81 3.97 36.64
N SER A 144 -14.58 2.65 36.69
CA SER A 144 -14.20 1.92 37.91
C SER A 144 -12.69 1.76 38.08
N GLU A 145 -11.89 2.12 37.07
CA GLU A 145 -10.43 2.02 37.10
C GLU A 145 -9.80 3.28 37.71
N PRO A 146 -8.63 3.18 38.37
CA PRO A 146 -7.90 4.35 38.85
C PRO A 146 -7.53 5.29 37.69
N ILE A 147 -7.99 6.54 37.76
CA ILE A 147 -7.65 7.56 36.75
C ILE A 147 -6.14 7.79 36.74
N GLY A 148 -5.51 7.53 35.59
CA GLY A 148 -4.09 7.72 35.38
C GLY A 148 -3.79 8.60 34.16
N ALA A 149 -2.51 8.83 33.90
CA ALA A 149 -2.04 9.68 32.80
C ALA A 149 -2.54 9.26 31.41
N PHE A 150 -2.94 7.99 31.23
CA PHE A 150 -3.41 7.46 29.95
C PHE A 150 -4.92 7.56 29.75
N PHE A 151 -5.71 7.97 30.75
CA PHE A 151 -7.16 8.09 30.63
C PHE A 151 -7.54 9.08 29.53
N SER A 152 -7.11 10.34 29.68
CA SER A 152 -7.40 11.42 28.72
C SER A 152 -6.94 11.12 27.28
N PRO A 153 -5.67 10.73 27.01
CA PRO A 153 -5.24 10.41 25.65
C PRO A 153 -5.84 9.09 25.12
N GLY A 154 -6.38 8.26 26.01
CA GLY A 154 -7.00 6.99 25.68
C GLY A 154 -8.44 7.11 25.18
N THR A 155 -9.21 8.04 25.75
CA THR A 155 -10.67 8.13 25.54
C THR A 155 -11.13 9.33 24.72
N ILE A 156 -10.40 10.44 24.74
CA ILE A 156 -10.80 11.64 23.99
C ILE A 156 -10.62 11.39 22.49
N GLY A 157 -11.70 11.57 21.71
CA GLY A 157 -11.72 11.28 20.28
C GLY A 157 -10.62 11.96 19.46
N ALA A 158 -10.23 13.20 19.80
CA ALA A 158 -9.15 13.93 19.12
C ALA A 158 -7.80 13.18 19.10
N PHE A 159 -7.54 12.30 20.08
CA PHE A 159 -6.33 11.49 20.09
C PHE A 159 -6.37 10.33 19.08
N ALA A 160 -7.50 10.01 18.46
CA ALA A 160 -7.57 9.01 17.39
C ALA A 160 -6.68 9.39 16.20
N SER A 161 -6.94 10.56 15.60
CA SER A 161 -6.16 11.07 14.47
C SER A 161 -4.75 11.45 14.93
N GLY A 162 -4.61 12.07 16.10
CA GLY A 162 -3.33 12.49 16.65
C GLY A 162 -2.38 11.31 16.89
N ARG A 163 -2.89 10.17 17.36
CA ARG A 163 -2.10 8.95 17.59
C ARG A 163 -1.64 8.31 16.28
N ILE A 164 -2.47 8.34 15.24
CA ILE A 164 -2.06 7.92 13.89
C ILE A 164 -0.91 8.81 13.40
N SER A 165 -1.09 10.13 13.42
CA SER A 165 -0.05 11.09 13.00
C SER A 165 1.24 10.91 13.79
N HIS A 166 1.14 10.77 15.12
CA HIS A 166 2.29 10.57 16.00
C HIS A 166 3.04 9.27 15.70
N HIS A 167 2.34 8.15 15.48
CA HIS A 167 2.97 6.86 15.23
C HIS A 167 3.81 6.87 13.94
N PHE A 168 3.31 7.49 12.87
CA PHE A 168 4.00 7.53 11.58
C PHE A 168 4.89 8.77 11.38
N GLY A 169 4.90 9.71 12.33
CA GLY A 169 5.64 10.96 12.23
C GLY A 169 5.10 11.93 11.18
N TRP A 170 3.79 11.90 10.93
CA TRP A 170 3.13 12.75 9.94
C TRP A 170 2.81 14.14 10.50
N GLN A 171 2.97 15.17 9.67
CA GLN A 171 2.86 16.58 10.10
C GLN A 171 1.79 17.38 9.33
N GLY A 172 1.01 16.73 8.46
CA GLY A 172 -0.16 17.34 7.84
C GLY A 172 -1.33 17.49 8.81
N PRO A 173 -2.50 17.98 8.33
CA PRO A 173 -3.69 18.15 9.16
C PRO A 173 -4.09 16.84 9.86
N SER A 174 -4.44 16.90 11.14
CA SER A 174 -4.89 15.74 11.92
C SER A 174 -6.16 16.10 12.67
N ILE A 175 -7.31 15.63 12.17
CA ILE A 175 -8.62 16.14 12.57
C ILE A 175 -9.61 14.99 12.78
N VAL A 176 -10.42 15.13 13.83
CA VAL A 176 -11.58 14.27 14.09
C VAL A 176 -12.87 15.03 13.83
N TYR A 177 -13.80 14.37 13.16
CA TYR A 177 -15.12 14.89 12.81
C TYR A 177 -16.20 14.12 13.56
N ASP A 178 -17.10 14.86 14.19
CA ASP A 178 -18.37 14.35 14.70
C ASP A 178 -19.50 15.11 14.02
N THR A 179 -20.12 14.44 13.05
CA THR A 179 -21.38 14.87 12.44
C THR A 179 -22.41 13.75 12.56
N ALA A 180 -22.37 12.99 13.66
CA ALA A 180 -23.13 11.76 13.88
C ALA A 180 -22.92 10.74 12.75
N CYS A 181 -23.98 10.21 12.15
CA CYS A 181 -23.93 9.15 11.15
C CYS A 181 -23.22 9.53 9.82
N SER A 182 -23.00 10.82 9.54
CA SER A 182 -22.29 11.27 8.35
C SER A 182 -20.79 11.48 8.56
N SER A 183 -20.28 11.29 9.79
CA SER A 183 -18.91 11.67 10.21
C SER A 183 -17.82 11.18 9.26
N SER A 184 -17.79 9.89 8.91
CA SER A 184 -16.75 9.34 8.03
C SER A 184 -16.86 9.81 6.58
N LEU A 185 -18.03 10.25 6.10
CA LEU A 185 -18.15 10.78 4.74
C LEU A 185 -17.77 12.26 4.70
N VAL A 186 -18.05 12.99 5.78
CA VAL A 186 -17.56 14.36 5.99
C VAL A 186 -16.04 14.39 6.14
N SER A 187 -15.44 13.39 6.81
CA SER A 187 -13.98 13.28 6.91
C SER A 187 -13.33 13.04 5.54
N VAL A 188 -13.91 12.18 4.70
CA VAL A 188 -13.47 11.98 3.31
C VAL A 188 -13.65 13.25 2.48
N HIS A 189 -14.79 13.95 2.57
CA HIS A 189 -14.97 15.23 1.90
C HIS A 189 -13.90 16.24 2.30
N SER A 190 -13.62 16.36 3.60
CA SER A 190 -12.63 17.30 4.13
C SER A 190 -11.21 16.95 3.67
N ALA A 191 -10.85 15.66 3.64
CA ALA A 191 -9.58 15.19 3.08
C ALA A 191 -9.45 15.55 1.59
N CYS A 192 -10.52 15.36 0.81
CA CYS A 192 -10.55 15.80 -0.59
C CYS A 192 -10.31 17.32 -0.70
N GLN A 193 -10.95 18.15 0.15
CA GLN A 193 -10.73 19.59 0.13
C GLN A 193 -9.28 19.95 0.48
N SER A 194 -8.69 19.37 1.53
CA SER A 194 -7.30 19.63 1.91
C SER A 194 -6.29 19.20 0.84
N LEU A 195 -6.54 18.11 0.12
CA LEU A 195 -5.73 17.70 -1.03
C LEU A 195 -5.80 18.71 -2.17
N LEU A 196 -7.01 19.20 -2.50
CA LEU A 196 -7.22 20.19 -3.56
C LEU A 196 -6.62 21.56 -3.22
N LEU A 197 -6.72 21.97 -1.94
CA LEU A 197 -6.12 23.19 -1.42
C LEU A 197 -4.59 23.08 -1.22
N ARG A 198 -4.04 21.87 -1.36
CA ARG A 198 -2.62 21.55 -1.12
C ARG A 198 -2.19 21.85 0.33
N ASP A 199 -3.07 21.61 1.30
CA ASP A 199 -2.68 21.51 2.71
C ASP A 199 -1.90 20.22 2.97
N CYS A 200 -2.19 19.18 2.18
CA CYS A 200 -1.48 17.91 2.14
C CYS A 200 -1.40 17.38 0.69
N ASP A 201 -0.56 16.36 0.48
CA ASP A 201 -0.37 15.70 -0.82
C ASP A 201 -0.89 14.25 -0.82
N SER A 202 -0.97 13.65 0.37
CA SER A 202 -1.65 12.39 0.64
C SER A 202 -2.51 12.53 1.90
N ALA A 203 -3.58 11.75 2.01
CA ALA A 203 -4.44 11.74 3.18
C ALA A 203 -4.97 10.35 3.53
N VAL A 204 -5.03 10.06 4.83
CA VAL A 204 -5.87 9.00 5.39
C VAL A 204 -7.23 9.60 5.72
N ALA A 205 -8.31 9.01 5.20
CA ALA A 205 -9.66 9.41 5.56
C ALA A 205 -10.52 8.20 5.91
N GLY A 206 -11.37 8.31 6.93
CA GLY A 206 -12.20 7.18 7.34
C GLY A 206 -13.03 7.47 8.57
N GLY A 207 -13.38 6.40 9.29
CA GLY A 207 -14.09 6.51 10.56
C GLY A 207 -14.21 5.17 11.28
N SER A 208 -14.59 5.24 12.55
CA SER A 208 -14.84 4.07 13.39
C SER A 208 -16.14 4.20 14.16
N ASN A 209 -16.71 3.05 14.50
CA ASN A 209 -17.74 2.92 15.50
C ASN A 209 -17.56 1.59 16.24
N MET A 210 -17.48 1.64 17.56
CA MET A 210 -17.47 0.48 18.46
C MET A 210 -18.57 0.60 19.49
N ILE A 211 -19.18 -0.52 19.85
CA ILE A 211 -20.22 -0.56 20.86
C ILE A 211 -19.63 -1.18 22.12
N THR A 212 -19.21 -0.34 23.06
CA THR A 212 -18.56 -0.81 24.30
C THR A 212 -19.45 -0.71 25.52
N SER A 213 -20.67 -0.19 25.40
CA SER A 213 -21.56 0.08 26.53
C SER A 213 -23.04 0.14 26.13
N PRO A 214 -23.99 -0.05 27.08
CA PRO A 214 -25.42 -0.11 26.78
C PRO A 214 -26.11 1.26 26.66
N GLU A 215 -25.52 2.36 27.15
CA GLU A 215 -26.22 3.64 27.31
C GLU A 215 -26.74 4.19 25.98
N MET A 216 -25.95 4.09 24.92
CA MET A 216 -26.38 4.53 23.59
C MET A 216 -27.51 3.66 23.03
N TYR A 217 -27.51 2.36 23.28
CA TYR A 217 -28.65 1.51 22.90
C TYR A 217 -29.93 1.93 23.64
N LEU A 218 -29.84 2.18 24.95
CA LEU A 218 -30.96 2.64 25.77
C LEU A 218 -31.51 3.99 25.28
N ALA A 219 -30.62 4.95 25.01
CA ALA A 219 -30.99 6.28 24.54
C ALA A 219 -31.65 6.23 23.15
N LEU A 220 -31.04 5.49 22.20
CA LEU A 220 -31.56 5.36 20.85
C LEU A 220 -32.87 4.57 20.78
N SER A 221 -33.05 3.57 21.66
CA SER A 221 -34.32 2.84 21.81
C SER A 221 -35.44 3.77 22.25
N LYS A 222 -35.21 4.60 23.28
CA LYS A 222 -36.18 5.59 23.75
C LYS A 222 -36.44 6.71 22.74
N GLY A 223 -35.47 6.99 21.87
CA GLY A 223 -35.59 7.93 20.77
C GLY A 223 -36.24 7.35 19.51
N PHE A 224 -36.68 6.08 19.52
CA PHE A 224 -37.27 5.39 18.37
C PHE A 224 -36.36 5.35 17.12
N PHE A 225 -35.04 5.41 17.31
CA PHE A 225 -34.07 5.34 16.23
C PHE A 225 -33.80 3.91 15.79
N ILE A 226 -33.76 2.99 16.75
CA ILE A 226 -33.40 1.60 16.51
C ILE A 226 -34.63 0.72 16.36
N SER A 227 -34.50 -0.31 15.53
CA SER A 227 -35.55 -1.29 15.30
C SER A 227 -35.72 -2.21 16.52
N ASN A 228 -36.95 -2.41 16.95
CA ASN A 228 -37.28 -3.36 18.03
C ASN A 228 -37.32 -4.81 17.53
N THR A 229 -37.30 -4.99 16.21
CA THR A 229 -37.39 -6.27 15.53
C THR A 229 -36.05 -6.68 14.88
N GLY A 230 -34.98 -5.91 15.17
CA GLY A 230 -33.61 -6.23 14.79
C GLY A 230 -33.09 -5.42 13.61
N GLY A 231 -33.11 -6.02 12.42
CA GLY A 231 -32.33 -5.58 11.25
C GLY A 231 -32.79 -4.27 10.59
N CYS A 232 -31.90 -3.63 9.84
CA CYS A 232 -32.25 -2.49 8.99
C CYS A 232 -33.11 -2.97 7.80
N ARG A 233 -34.43 -2.76 7.84
CA ARG A 233 -35.35 -3.15 6.76
C ARG A 233 -35.53 -2.05 5.72
N THR A 234 -34.43 -1.65 5.10
CA THR A 234 -34.39 -0.56 4.13
C THR A 234 -35.37 -0.80 2.97
N PHE A 235 -36.23 0.19 2.72
CA PHE A 235 -37.27 0.22 1.68
C PHE A 235 -38.43 -0.77 1.86
N ASP A 236 -38.47 -1.52 2.97
CA ASP A 236 -39.57 -2.42 3.31
C ASP A 236 -40.76 -1.67 3.93
N GLU A 237 -41.97 -2.19 3.77
CA GLU A 237 -43.16 -1.63 4.42
C GLU A 237 -43.07 -1.63 5.95
N THR A 238 -42.39 -2.64 6.51
CA THR A 238 -42.26 -2.88 7.96
C THR A 238 -41.01 -2.26 8.57
N ALA A 239 -40.42 -1.28 7.89
CA ALA A 239 -39.26 -0.52 8.32
C ALA A 239 -39.58 0.32 9.59
N ASP A 240 -38.99 -0.07 10.73
CA ASP A 240 -39.28 0.46 12.07
C ASP A 240 -38.07 1.10 12.77
N GLY A 241 -36.92 1.22 12.10
CA GLY A 241 -35.67 1.72 12.68
C GLY A 241 -34.44 1.01 12.12
N TYR A 242 -33.26 1.40 12.59
CA TYR A 242 -32.01 0.74 12.19
C TYR A 242 -31.48 -0.24 13.26
N CYS A 243 -30.66 -1.19 12.84
CA CYS A 243 -29.86 -2.04 13.72
C CYS A 243 -28.48 -1.41 13.91
N ARG A 244 -28.00 -1.25 15.16
CA ARG A 244 -26.65 -0.72 15.39
C ARG A 244 -25.59 -1.69 14.88
N GLY A 245 -24.54 -1.14 14.29
CA GLY A 245 -23.39 -1.90 13.80
C GLY A 245 -22.07 -1.32 14.28
N GLU A 246 -21.10 -2.19 14.45
CA GLU A 246 -19.70 -1.83 14.61
C GLU A 246 -19.00 -1.77 13.25
N GLY A 247 -17.94 -0.99 13.15
CA GLY A 247 -17.14 -0.97 11.93
C GLY A 247 -16.01 0.04 11.97
N VAL A 248 -14.90 -0.31 11.34
CA VAL A 248 -13.75 0.57 11.11
C VAL A 248 -13.37 0.49 9.65
N GLY A 249 -13.21 1.64 9.00
CA GLY A 249 -12.79 1.69 7.60
C GLY A 249 -11.96 2.92 7.33
N VAL A 250 -10.98 2.78 6.43
CA VAL A 250 -10.16 3.89 5.94
C VAL A 250 -9.92 3.76 4.44
N VAL A 251 -9.73 4.91 3.80
CA VAL A 251 -9.21 5.05 2.45
C VAL A 251 -7.97 5.93 2.48
N ILE A 252 -7.05 5.64 1.57
CA ILE A 252 -5.89 6.46 1.29
C ILE A 252 -6.19 7.26 0.03
N LEU A 253 -5.99 8.57 0.12
CA LEU A 253 -6.35 9.53 -0.92
C LEU A 253 -5.14 10.31 -1.40
N LYS A 254 -5.08 10.54 -2.71
CA LYS A 254 -4.15 11.46 -3.37
C LYS A 254 -4.86 12.24 -4.46
N ARG A 255 -4.33 13.38 -4.87
CA ARG A 255 -4.77 13.98 -6.14
C ARG A 255 -4.51 12.99 -7.27
N PHE A 256 -5.43 12.93 -8.23
CA PHE A 256 -5.36 11.94 -9.31
C PHE A 256 -4.05 12.03 -10.11
N GLU A 257 -3.57 13.25 -10.37
CA GLU A 257 -2.27 13.50 -11.03
C GLU A 257 -1.08 12.92 -10.26
N ASP A 258 -1.06 13.06 -8.93
CA ASP A 258 0.01 12.57 -8.07
C ASP A 258 0.00 11.05 -7.96
N ALA A 259 -1.20 10.44 -7.99
CA ALA A 259 -1.35 8.99 -8.02
C ALA A 259 -0.79 8.40 -9.32
N LEU A 260 -1.06 9.05 -10.47
CA LEU A 260 -0.50 8.64 -11.76
C LEU A 260 1.02 8.81 -11.82
N ARG A 261 1.54 9.95 -11.35
CA ARG A 261 2.98 10.22 -11.29
C ARG A 261 3.73 9.16 -10.48
N ASP A 262 3.18 8.80 -9.32
CA ASP A 262 3.84 7.90 -8.38
C ASP A 262 3.53 6.41 -8.67
N LYS A 263 2.83 6.15 -9.78
CA LYS A 263 2.42 4.83 -10.27
C LYS A 263 1.66 4.04 -9.20
N ASP A 264 0.77 4.74 -8.51
CA ASP A 264 -0.08 4.13 -7.50
C ASP A 264 -1.15 3.26 -8.16
N LYS A 265 -1.53 2.20 -7.46
CA LYS A 265 -2.76 1.48 -7.76
C LYS A 265 -3.92 2.42 -7.47
N ILE A 266 -4.85 2.60 -8.41
CA ILE A 266 -6.04 3.42 -8.21
C ILE A 266 -7.23 2.48 -8.19
N HIS A 267 -7.97 2.45 -7.09
CA HIS A 267 -9.14 1.58 -6.91
C HIS A 267 -10.42 2.20 -7.49
N ALA A 268 -10.56 3.51 -7.34
CA ALA A 268 -11.64 4.34 -7.89
C ALA A 268 -11.22 5.81 -7.80
N VAL A 269 -11.98 6.68 -8.45
CA VAL A 269 -11.74 8.13 -8.44
C VAL A 269 -12.96 8.86 -7.90
N ILE A 270 -12.79 9.67 -6.85
CA ILE A 270 -13.81 10.60 -6.35
C ILE A 270 -13.81 11.82 -7.28
N VAL A 271 -14.92 12.02 -8.00
CA VAL A 271 -15.09 13.12 -8.98
C VAL A 271 -15.91 14.28 -8.43
N ALA A 272 -16.69 14.04 -7.38
CA ALA A 272 -17.36 15.09 -6.63
C ALA A 272 -17.59 14.66 -5.18
N SER A 273 -17.59 15.65 -4.30
CA SER A 273 -17.99 15.51 -2.91
C SER A 273 -18.72 16.76 -2.46
N GLY A 274 -19.60 16.63 -1.48
CA GLY A 274 -20.31 17.77 -0.93
C GLY A 274 -20.99 17.45 0.39
N VAL A 275 -21.18 18.51 1.18
CA VAL A 275 -21.90 18.49 2.45
C VAL A 275 -22.89 19.66 2.50
N ASN A 276 -24.04 19.48 3.16
CA ASN A 276 -24.97 20.57 3.49
C ASN A 276 -25.78 20.23 4.75
N HIS A 277 -26.84 20.99 5.05
CA HIS A 277 -27.71 20.76 6.21
C HIS A 277 -29.19 20.67 5.80
N SER A 278 -29.94 19.88 6.55
CA SER A 278 -31.39 19.70 6.39
C SER A 278 -32.21 20.91 6.88
N GLY A 279 -31.53 21.95 7.37
CA GLY A 279 -32.06 23.29 7.68
C GLY A 279 -33.51 23.33 8.17
N PRO A 280 -34.49 23.64 7.29
CA PRO A 280 -35.89 23.84 7.66
C PRO A 280 -36.69 22.54 7.90
N SER A 281 -36.02 21.43 8.26
CA SER A 281 -36.70 20.17 8.59
C SER A 281 -37.69 20.35 9.75
N GLU A 282 -38.76 19.54 9.77
CA GLU A 282 -39.82 19.63 10.80
C GLU A 282 -39.29 19.45 12.23
N SER A 283 -38.24 18.66 12.39
CA SER A 283 -37.49 18.52 13.63
C SER A 283 -36.00 18.41 13.33
N LEU A 284 -35.16 18.56 14.36
CA LEU A 284 -33.70 18.41 14.24
C LEU A 284 -33.30 17.07 13.61
N THR A 285 -34.05 16.01 13.93
CA THR A 285 -33.73 14.62 13.55
C THR A 285 -34.50 14.15 12.33
N THR A 286 -35.41 14.96 11.79
CA THR A 286 -36.18 14.62 10.59
C THR A 286 -35.35 14.95 9.35
N PRO A 287 -35.22 14.04 8.36
CA PRO A 287 -34.54 14.34 7.10
C PRO A 287 -35.34 15.34 6.26
N HIS A 288 -34.68 15.99 5.30
CA HIS A 288 -35.29 16.99 4.42
C HIS A 288 -34.95 16.73 2.94
N SER A 289 -35.91 16.17 2.20
CA SER A 289 -35.74 15.75 0.80
C SER A 289 -35.21 16.87 -0.12
N PRO A 290 -35.71 18.13 -0.05
CA PRO A 290 -35.20 19.22 -0.90
C PRO A 290 -33.71 19.54 -0.66
N SER A 291 -33.25 19.49 0.60
CA SER A 291 -31.84 19.72 0.93
C SER A 291 -30.96 18.61 0.36
N GLN A 292 -31.42 17.35 0.44
CA GLN A 292 -30.70 16.21 -0.13
C GLN A 292 -30.65 16.28 -1.66
N ALA A 293 -31.78 16.57 -2.33
CA ALA A 293 -31.83 16.73 -3.78
C ALA A 293 -30.90 17.84 -4.28
N ALA A 294 -30.89 18.99 -3.59
CA ALA A 294 -29.99 20.10 -3.92
C ALA A 294 -28.51 19.69 -3.82
N LEU A 295 -28.14 18.89 -2.81
CA LEU A 295 -26.78 18.37 -2.67
C LEU A 295 -26.41 17.43 -3.83
N PHE A 296 -27.31 16.52 -4.19
CA PHE A 296 -27.11 15.56 -5.27
C PHE A 296 -26.90 16.26 -6.62
N SER A 297 -27.77 17.23 -6.95
CA SER A 297 -27.64 18.04 -8.16
C SER A 297 -26.35 18.86 -8.18
N ALA A 298 -25.96 19.46 -7.05
CA ALA A 298 -24.71 20.21 -6.94
C ALA A 298 -23.47 19.30 -7.16
N ASN A 299 -23.51 18.06 -6.68
CA ASN A 299 -22.43 17.10 -6.91
C ASN A 299 -22.33 16.67 -8.38
N CYS A 300 -23.44 16.43 -9.08
CA CYS A 300 -23.42 16.20 -10.53
C CYS A 300 -22.83 17.39 -11.30
N GLN A 301 -23.20 18.62 -10.90
CA GLN A 301 -22.63 19.84 -11.48
C GLN A 301 -21.12 19.95 -11.25
N ARG A 302 -20.64 19.70 -10.02
CA ARG A 302 -19.19 19.68 -9.71
C ARG A 302 -18.43 18.62 -10.51
N ALA A 303 -18.99 17.41 -10.62
CA ALA A 303 -18.42 16.34 -11.44
C ALA A 303 -18.47 16.66 -12.94
N GLY A 304 -19.29 17.64 -13.35
CA GLY A 304 -19.53 17.98 -14.74
C GLY A 304 -20.13 16.82 -15.53
N ILE A 305 -21.07 16.09 -14.91
CA ILE A 305 -21.79 14.95 -15.48
C ILE A 305 -23.30 15.19 -15.45
N SER A 306 -24.02 14.58 -16.40
CA SER A 306 -25.48 14.53 -16.35
C SER A 306 -25.93 13.68 -15.16
N PRO A 307 -27.01 14.05 -14.43
CA PRO A 307 -27.59 13.16 -13.43
C PRO A 307 -27.96 11.79 -14.00
N LEU A 308 -28.28 11.69 -15.30
CA LEU A 308 -28.57 10.43 -16.01
C LEU A 308 -27.35 9.49 -16.12
N ALA A 309 -26.13 10.02 -16.01
CA ALA A 309 -24.90 9.22 -16.08
C ALA A 309 -24.65 8.41 -14.80
N VAL A 310 -25.24 8.81 -13.66
CA VAL A 310 -25.15 8.03 -12.41
C VAL A 310 -25.88 6.71 -12.58
N ARG A 311 -25.16 5.60 -12.39
CA ARG A 311 -25.68 4.25 -12.58
C ARG A 311 -26.17 3.64 -11.27
N VAL A 312 -25.45 3.92 -10.18
CA VAL A 312 -25.71 3.32 -8.87
C VAL A 312 -25.79 4.40 -7.79
N ILE A 313 -26.69 4.19 -6.84
CA ILE A 313 -26.73 4.91 -5.57
C ILE A 313 -26.59 3.90 -4.44
N GLU A 314 -25.52 4.04 -3.67
CA GLU A 314 -25.41 3.48 -2.32
C GLU A 314 -26.05 4.47 -1.36
N ALA A 315 -27.31 4.19 -1.02
CA ALA A 315 -28.17 5.04 -0.20
C ALA A 315 -27.75 5.05 1.27
N HIS A 316 -28.18 6.09 2.00
CA HIS A 316 -28.10 6.10 3.44
C HIS A 316 -29.05 5.02 4.02
N GLY A 317 -30.29 4.95 3.57
CA GLY A 317 -31.19 3.80 3.69
C GLY A 317 -31.15 3.09 5.04
N THR A 318 -31.57 3.79 6.10
CA THR A 318 -31.51 3.28 7.48
C THR A 318 -32.62 2.30 7.82
N GLY A 319 -33.61 2.08 6.94
CA GLY A 319 -34.77 1.26 7.31
C GLY A 319 -35.72 2.02 8.22
N THR A 320 -35.81 3.33 8.04
CA THR A 320 -36.81 4.16 8.72
C THR A 320 -37.91 4.53 7.75
N SER A 321 -39.15 4.34 8.19
CA SER A 321 -40.35 4.63 7.40
C SER A 321 -40.35 6.04 6.77
N ALA A 322 -39.93 7.07 7.51
CA ALA A 322 -39.86 8.45 7.01
C ALA A 322 -38.57 8.74 6.23
N GLY A 323 -37.42 8.24 6.70
CA GLY A 323 -36.13 8.52 6.08
C GLY A 323 -35.96 7.87 4.72
N ASP A 324 -36.40 6.61 4.57
CA ASP A 324 -36.36 5.91 3.30
C ASP A 324 -37.26 6.60 2.25
N CYS A 325 -38.42 7.13 2.67
CA CYS A 325 -39.30 7.91 1.79
C CYS A 325 -38.66 9.23 1.35
N ALA A 326 -38.10 9.99 2.31
CA ALA A 326 -37.45 11.28 2.02
C ALA A 326 -36.24 11.12 1.09
N GLU A 327 -35.42 10.08 1.32
CA GLU A 327 -34.26 9.81 0.48
C GLU A 327 -34.66 9.40 -0.95
N ILE A 328 -35.65 8.51 -1.11
CA ILE A 328 -36.14 8.13 -2.44
C ILE A 328 -36.78 9.33 -3.17
N GLU A 329 -37.50 10.19 -2.47
CA GLU A 329 -38.02 11.43 -3.05
C GLU A 329 -36.88 12.32 -3.56
N ALA A 330 -35.86 12.55 -2.75
CA ALA A 330 -34.68 13.32 -3.14
C ALA A 330 -33.95 12.71 -4.35
N ILE A 331 -33.82 11.38 -4.39
CA ILE A 331 -33.25 10.64 -5.51
C ILE A 331 -34.06 10.86 -6.79
N LYS A 332 -35.39 10.73 -6.71
CA LYS A 332 -36.28 10.96 -7.87
C LYS A 332 -36.14 12.38 -8.41
N THR A 333 -36.11 13.38 -7.53
CA THR A 333 -35.96 14.78 -7.90
C THR A 333 -34.62 15.05 -8.58
N ALA A 334 -33.52 14.51 -8.05
CA ALA A 334 -32.19 14.83 -8.56
C ALA A 334 -31.76 13.99 -9.78
N TYR A 335 -32.14 12.72 -9.83
CA TYR A 335 -31.57 11.76 -10.78
C TYR A 335 -32.56 11.22 -11.81
N CYS A 336 -33.87 11.22 -11.56
CA CYS A 336 -34.82 10.44 -12.37
C CYS A 336 -35.53 11.23 -13.47
N GLN A 337 -35.36 12.54 -13.57
CA GLN A 337 -35.96 13.32 -14.65
C GLN A 337 -35.45 12.84 -16.02
N GLY A 338 -36.35 12.27 -16.82
CA GLY A 338 -36.01 11.68 -18.13
C GLY A 338 -35.53 10.22 -18.10
N ARG A 339 -35.56 9.53 -16.94
CA ARG A 339 -35.30 8.09 -16.83
C ARG A 339 -36.55 7.25 -17.05
N THR A 340 -36.37 6.04 -17.57
CA THR A 340 -37.38 4.98 -17.59
C THR A 340 -36.74 3.64 -17.21
N SER A 341 -37.49 2.73 -16.59
CA SER A 341 -36.99 1.39 -16.20
C SER A 341 -36.61 0.51 -17.39
N LEU A 342 -37.18 0.80 -18.56
CA LEU A 342 -36.93 0.09 -19.82
C LEU A 342 -35.72 0.65 -20.59
N SER A 343 -35.08 1.71 -20.10
CA SER A 343 -33.89 2.29 -20.73
C SER A 343 -32.61 1.68 -20.18
N ASP A 344 -31.55 1.68 -20.99
CA ASP A 344 -30.17 1.38 -20.57
C ASP A 344 -29.62 2.38 -19.52
N SER A 345 -30.43 3.36 -19.11
CA SER A 345 -30.15 4.36 -18.09
C SER A 345 -30.95 4.16 -16.81
N CYS A 346 -31.45 2.95 -16.50
CA CYS A 346 -32.10 2.72 -15.20
C CYS A 346 -31.12 2.98 -14.03
N LEU A 347 -31.66 3.43 -12.89
CA LEU A 347 -30.88 3.77 -11.70
C LEU A 347 -30.96 2.62 -10.70
N LEU A 348 -29.82 2.08 -10.30
CA LEU A 348 -29.77 1.02 -9.31
C LEU A 348 -29.60 1.63 -7.92
N VAL A 349 -30.50 1.31 -6.99
CA VAL A 349 -30.45 1.81 -5.61
C VAL A 349 -30.26 0.64 -4.65
N SER A 350 -29.23 0.73 -3.81
CA SER A 350 -28.91 -0.27 -2.79
C SER A 350 -28.53 0.40 -1.47
N SER A 351 -28.49 -0.38 -0.39
CA SER A 351 -27.96 -0.01 0.92
C SER A 351 -27.32 -1.25 1.52
N LEU A 352 -26.15 -1.10 2.14
CA LEU A 352 -25.44 -2.17 2.85
C LEU A 352 -25.93 -2.41 4.28
N LYS A 353 -26.67 -1.46 4.85
CA LYS A 353 -27.08 -1.53 6.28
C LYS A 353 -27.90 -2.79 6.63
N PRO A 354 -28.70 -3.37 5.72
CA PRO A 354 -29.30 -4.68 5.95
C PRO A 354 -28.28 -5.83 6.17
N ASN A 355 -27.06 -5.73 5.62
CA ASN A 355 -26.03 -6.77 5.73
C ASN A 355 -25.24 -6.67 7.05
N VAL A 356 -24.79 -5.45 7.39
CA VAL A 356 -23.79 -5.19 8.44
C VAL A 356 -24.22 -4.15 9.47
N GLY A 357 -25.51 -3.79 9.47
CA GLY A 357 -26.06 -2.78 10.36
C GLY A 357 -25.67 -1.37 9.98
N HIS A 358 -26.14 -0.43 10.78
CA HIS A 358 -25.73 0.97 10.70
C HIS A 358 -24.51 1.19 11.57
N SER A 359 -23.33 1.30 10.95
CA SER A 359 -22.06 1.59 11.63
C SER A 359 -21.87 3.05 12.07
N GLU A 360 -22.97 3.76 12.33
CA GLU A 360 -23.02 5.14 12.86
C GLU A 360 -21.94 6.07 12.25
N SER A 361 -20.95 6.52 13.01
CA SER A 361 -19.88 7.41 12.53
C SER A 361 -19.02 6.82 11.41
N ALA A 362 -18.97 5.49 11.25
CA ALA A 362 -18.29 4.78 10.18
C ALA A 362 -19.21 4.41 8.99
N ALA A 363 -20.50 4.74 9.02
CA ALA A 363 -21.46 4.30 8.01
C ALA A 363 -21.08 4.76 6.59
N GLY A 364 -20.62 5.99 6.45
CA GLY A 364 -20.22 6.54 5.16
C GLY A 364 -19.01 5.83 4.54
N ILE A 365 -18.02 5.46 5.35
CA ILE A 365 -16.82 4.77 4.85
C ILE A 365 -17.10 3.30 4.54
N THR A 366 -17.97 2.64 5.31
CA THR A 366 -18.46 1.29 4.98
C THR A 366 -19.21 1.29 3.64
N SER A 367 -20.10 2.28 3.42
CA SER A 367 -20.78 2.50 2.14
C SER A 367 -19.81 2.81 0.98
N LEU A 368 -18.81 3.66 1.21
CA LEU A 368 -17.81 4.01 0.19
C LEU A 368 -17.00 2.79 -0.23
N ILE A 369 -16.53 1.97 0.72
CA ILE A 369 -15.78 0.75 0.41
C ILE A 369 -16.63 -0.22 -0.42
N LYS A 370 -17.91 -0.42 -0.07
CA LYS A 370 -18.83 -1.20 -0.93
C LYS A 370 -18.92 -0.59 -2.33
N ALA A 371 -19.08 0.72 -2.46
CA ALA A 371 -19.18 1.40 -3.75
C ALA A 371 -17.92 1.20 -4.62
N VAL A 372 -16.73 1.31 -4.01
CA VAL A 372 -15.45 1.02 -4.69
C VAL A 372 -15.40 -0.43 -5.15
N LEU A 373 -15.81 -1.38 -4.31
CA LEU A 373 -15.84 -2.80 -4.67
C LEU A 373 -16.84 -3.10 -5.80
N MET A 374 -18.02 -2.45 -5.80
CA MET A 374 -19.01 -2.60 -6.89
C MET A 374 -18.43 -2.20 -8.25
N VAL A 375 -17.75 -1.05 -8.33
CA VAL A 375 -17.14 -0.59 -9.59
C VAL A 375 -15.91 -1.41 -9.97
N LYS A 376 -15.08 -1.82 -8.99
CA LYS A 376 -13.90 -2.67 -9.21
C LYS A 376 -14.28 -4.04 -9.79
N HIS A 377 -15.33 -4.65 -9.24
CA HIS A 377 -15.80 -5.97 -9.67
C HIS A 377 -16.85 -5.91 -10.78
N ARG A 378 -17.26 -4.70 -11.20
CA ARG A 378 -18.35 -4.48 -12.17
C ARG A 378 -19.60 -5.29 -11.85
N GLN A 379 -19.99 -5.28 -10.58
CA GLN A 379 -21.11 -6.05 -10.06
C GLN A 379 -21.82 -5.27 -8.95
N ILE A 380 -23.12 -5.50 -8.80
CA ILE A 380 -23.91 -4.98 -7.68
C ILE A 380 -24.49 -6.16 -6.87
N PRO A 381 -24.20 -6.25 -5.55
CA PRO A 381 -24.72 -7.32 -4.70
C PRO A 381 -26.24 -7.24 -4.49
N PRO A 382 -26.90 -8.34 -4.07
CA PRO A 382 -28.32 -8.32 -3.72
C PRO A 382 -28.60 -7.38 -2.53
N HIS A 383 -29.76 -6.72 -2.57
CA HIS A 383 -30.27 -5.87 -1.50
C HIS A 383 -31.17 -6.69 -0.57
N LEU A 384 -30.83 -6.73 0.72
CA LEU A 384 -31.54 -7.55 1.72
C LEU A 384 -32.61 -6.80 2.52
N GLY A 385 -32.73 -5.48 2.33
CA GLY A 385 -33.59 -4.63 3.17
C GLY A 385 -35.08 -4.93 3.03
N ILE A 386 -35.52 -5.40 1.85
CA ILE A 386 -36.91 -5.78 1.58
C ILE A 386 -37.10 -7.25 1.96
N THR A 387 -37.75 -7.48 3.10
CA THR A 387 -37.97 -8.81 3.69
C THR A 387 -39.41 -9.29 3.55
N THR A 388 -40.36 -8.36 3.40
CA THR A 388 -41.78 -8.65 3.22
C THR A 388 -42.24 -8.18 1.84
N ARG A 389 -42.46 -6.87 1.69
CA ARG A 389 -42.78 -6.20 0.43
C ARG A 389 -42.28 -4.76 0.48
N ARG A 390 -42.05 -4.20 -0.71
CA ARG A 390 -41.66 -2.80 -0.89
C ARG A 390 -42.68 -1.86 -0.24
N ASN A 391 -42.19 -0.85 0.49
CA ASN A 391 -43.01 0.18 1.10
C ASN A 391 -43.83 0.93 0.02
N PRO A 392 -45.18 0.86 0.05
CA PRO A 392 -46.03 1.53 -0.95
C PRO A 392 -45.84 3.05 -1.01
N ARG A 393 -45.41 3.68 0.09
CA ARG A 393 -45.16 5.13 0.17
C ARG A 393 -43.97 5.59 -0.65
N LEU A 394 -43.12 4.67 -1.10
CA LEU A 394 -42.06 4.97 -2.06
C LEU A 394 -42.61 5.22 -3.48
N GLY A 395 -43.90 4.96 -3.72
CA GLY A 395 -44.56 5.09 -5.01
C GLY A 395 -44.07 4.05 -6.03
N ASP A 396 -44.35 4.32 -7.30
CA ASP A 396 -43.90 3.46 -8.40
C ASP A 396 -42.44 3.76 -8.77
N LEU A 397 -41.52 2.91 -8.29
CA LEU A 397 -40.09 3.04 -8.55
C LEU A 397 -39.74 2.71 -10.00
N GLU A 398 -40.41 1.74 -10.60
CA GLU A 398 -40.12 1.32 -11.97
C GLU A 398 -40.53 2.41 -12.95
N ALA A 399 -41.70 3.02 -12.75
CA ALA A 399 -42.11 4.20 -13.52
C ALA A 399 -41.13 5.36 -13.38
N ALA A 400 -40.45 5.49 -12.23
CA ALA A 400 -39.39 6.48 -11.98
C ALA A 400 -38.00 6.03 -12.48
N GLY A 401 -37.88 4.87 -13.12
CA GLY A 401 -36.62 4.32 -13.61
C GLY A 401 -35.65 3.84 -12.52
N ILE A 402 -36.15 3.52 -11.33
CA ILE A 402 -35.38 3.01 -10.19
C ILE A 402 -35.58 1.49 -10.06
N ILE A 403 -34.48 0.76 -9.88
CA ILE A 403 -34.48 -0.69 -9.61
C ILE A 403 -33.70 -0.94 -8.31
N ILE A 404 -34.27 -1.76 -7.43
CA ILE A 404 -33.61 -2.27 -6.22
C ILE A 404 -33.18 -3.71 -6.53
N PRO A 405 -31.87 -4.02 -6.62
CA PRO A 405 -31.41 -5.35 -7.02
C PRO A 405 -31.75 -6.41 -5.99
N SER A 406 -32.52 -7.45 -6.34
CA SER A 406 -32.80 -8.59 -5.47
C SER A 406 -31.78 -9.73 -5.62
N VAL A 407 -31.01 -9.73 -6.71
CA VAL A 407 -29.95 -10.70 -7.01
C VAL A 407 -28.69 -9.94 -7.43
N CYS A 408 -27.54 -10.61 -7.33
CA CYS A 408 -26.31 -10.07 -7.90
C CYS A 408 -26.45 -9.95 -9.42
N GLN A 409 -26.02 -8.83 -9.99
CA GLN A 409 -26.07 -8.58 -11.44
C GLN A 409 -24.82 -7.81 -11.91
N SER A 410 -24.51 -7.93 -13.21
CA SER A 410 -23.40 -7.18 -13.83
C SER A 410 -23.69 -5.68 -13.78
N LEU A 411 -22.64 -4.90 -13.59
CA LEU A 411 -22.69 -3.46 -13.55
C LEU A 411 -21.93 -2.88 -14.73
N GLU A 412 -22.67 -2.43 -15.73
CA GLU A 412 -22.12 -1.74 -16.89
C GLU A 412 -22.35 -0.22 -16.81
N PRO A 413 -21.47 0.58 -17.46
CA PRO A 413 -21.72 2.00 -17.68
C PRO A 413 -23.09 2.25 -18.34
N VAL A 414 -23.69 3.40 -18.07
CA VAL A 414 -24.87 3.84 -18.84
C VAL A 414 -24.47 4.01 -20.30
N SER A 415 -25.33 3.62 -21.24
CA SER A 415 -25.06 3.73 -22.68
C SER A 415 -24.54 5.12 -23.07
N GLY A 416 -23.43 5.16 -23.81
CA GLY A 416 -22.72 6.39 -24.18
C GLY A 416 -21.82 7.00 -23.09
N GLN A 417 -21.70 6.37 -21.93
CA GLN A 417 -20.69 6.68 -20.91
C GLN A 417 -19.54 5.69 -20.99
N GLU A 418 -18.33 6.19 -20.79
CA GLU A 418 -17.14 5.34 -20.62
C GLU A 418 -17.17 4.70 -19.24
N HIS A 419 -17.43 5.53 -18.21
CA HIS A 419 -17.28 5.19 -16.80
C HIS A 419 -18.57 4.79 -16.10
N ILE A 420 -18.43 3.97 -15.05
CA ILE A 420 -19.50 3.67 -14.09
C ILE A 420 -19.48 4.73 -12.99
N PHE A 421 -20.50 5.59 -12.94
CA PHE A 421 -20.65 6.57 -11.86
C PHE A 421 -21.53 6.03 -10.74
N THR A 422 -21.01 6.04 -9.51
CA THR A 422 -21.72 5.60 -8.30
C THR A 422 -21.78 6.74 -7.28
N ALA A 423 -22.98 7.08 -6.82
CA ALA A 423 -23.16 8.04 -5.73
C ALA A 423 -23.24 7.31 -4.37
N VAL A 424 -22.67 7.90 -3.33
CA VAL A 424 -22.68 7.38 -1.95
C VAL A 424 -23.26 8.43 -1.03
N HIS A 425 -24.28 8.09 -0.26
CA HIS A 425 -24.98 9.01 0.63
C HIS A 425 -24.78 8.65 2.11
N SER A 426 -24.60 9.66 2.96
CA SER A 426 -24.69 9.48 4.41
C SER A 426 -25.25 10.72 5.10
N PHE A 427 -26.26 10.55 5.94
CA PHE A 427 -26.98 11.63 6.61
C PHE A 427 -26.87 11.48 8.12
N GLY A 428 -26.51 12.56 8.81
CA GLY A 428 -26.43 12.60 10.27
C GLY A 428 -27.78 12.99 10.86
N ALA A 429 -28.17 12.35 11.97
CA ALA A 429 -29.38 12.70 12.71
C ALA A 429 -29.38 14.13 13.28
N GLN A 430 -28.22 14.80 13.32
CA GLN A 430 -28.12 16.22 13.66
C GLN A 430 -28.54 17.16 12.51
N GLY A 431 -28.81 16.61 11.31
CA GLY A 431 -29.30 17.33 10.13
C GLY A 431 -28.28 17.45 8.99
N GLY A 432 -26.98 17.24 9.26
CA GLY A 432 -25.93 17.33 8.24
C GLY A 432 -25.95 16.19 7.23
N ASN A 433 -25.93 16.52 5.94
CA ASN A 433 -25.91 15.56 4.83
C ASN A 433 -24.54 15.54 4.15
N ALA A 434 -24.08 14.37 3.73
CA ALA A 434 -22.88 14.19 2.94
C ALA A 434 -23.17 13.29 1.72
N SER A 435 -22.58 13.62 0.58
CA SER A 435 -22.69 12.83 -0.65
C SER A 435 -21.38 12.87 -1.44
N LEU A 436 -20.98 11.74 -2.00
CA LEU A 436 -19.85 11.59 -2.92
C LEU A 436 -20.32 11.00 -4.26
N ILE A 437 -19.60 11.29 -5.34
CA ILE A 437 -19.70 10.56 -6.60
C ILE A 437 -18.32 10.00 -6.92
N ILE A 438 -18.25 8.68 -7.10
CA ILE A 438 -17.05 7.98 -7.57
C ILE A 438 -17.24 7.48 -9.00
N GLN A 439 -16.13 7.27 -9.70
CA GLN A 439 -16.07 6.57 -10.97
C GLN A 439 -15.06 5.41 -10.91
N ASP A 440 -15.25 4.43 -11.80
CA ASP A 440 -14.28 3.36 -12.02
C ASP A 440 -12.98 3.88 -12.68
N THR A 441 -11.94 3.07 -12.57
CA THR A 441 -10.66 3.30 -13.26
C THR A 441 -10.62 2.46 -14.52
N ILE A 442 -10.98 3.07 -15.65
CA ILE A 442 -10.69 2.48 -16.96
C ILE A 442 -9.22 2.77 -17.22
N MET A 443 -8.35 2.02 -16.56
CA MET A 443 -7.04 1.82 -17.14
C MET A 443 -7.30 0.97 -18.38
N PRO A 444 -6.76 1.33 -19.56
CA PRO A 444 -6.86 0.45 -20.70
C PRO A 444 -6.40 -0.93 -20.25
N GLU A 445 -7.12 -1.98 -20.65
CA GLU A 445 -6.61 -3.35 -20.62
C GLU A 445 -5.40 -3.45 -21.58
N GLY A 446 -4.37 -2.65 -21.33
CA GLY A 446 -3.03 -2.96 -21.74
C GLY A 446 -2.63 -4.08 -20.80
N THR A 447 -2.82 -5.30 -21.29
CA THR A 447 -1.95 -6.43 -21.02
C THR A 447 -0.83 -6.01 -20.10
N LEU A 448 -0.91 -6.37 -18.81
CA LEU A 448 0.31 -6.55 -18.03
C LEU A 448 1.13 -7.44 -18.95
N ASP A 449 2.13 -6.86 -19.60
CA ASP A 449 3.03 -7.62 -20.43
C ASP A 449 3.85 -8.40 -19.41
N LEU A 450 3.27 -9.52 -18.94
CA LEU A 450 3.85 -10.47 -17.99
C LEU A 450 5.19 -10.98 -18.53
N THR A 451 5.52 -10.64 -19.78
CA THR A 451 6.67 -11.05 -20.56
C THR A 451 7.67 -9.92 -20.91
N SER A 452 7.48 -8.68 -20.45
CA SER A 452 8.40 -7.57 -20.83
C SER A 452 9.67 -7.44 -19.98
N ASP A 453 9.77 -8.13 -18.84
CA ASP A 453 10.94 -8.04 -17.97
C ASP A 453 12.06 -8.99 -18.45
N PRO A 454 13.20 -8.47 -18.95
CA PRO A 454 14.27 -9.32 -19.49
C PRO A 454 15.07 -10.06 -18.39
N ARG A 455 14.82 -9.77 -17.11
CA ARG A 455 15.58 -10.37 -16.00
C ARG A 455 15.13 -11.81 -15.76
N THR A 456 16.08 -12.74 -15.67
CA THR A 456 15.79 -14.16 -15.39
C THR A 456 15.48 -14.42 -13.91
N TYR A 457 16.13 -13.69 -13.00
CA TYR A 457 15.97 -13.84 -11.55
C TYR A 457 15.45 -12.57 -10.93
N HIS A 458 14.65 -12.73 -9.89
CA HIS A 458 13.96 -11.67 -9.19
C HIS A 458 14.07 -11.87 -7.69
N VAL A 459 14.08 -10.77 -6.94
CA VAL A 459 14.18 -10.80 -5.48
C VAL A 459 12.80 -10.56 -4.88
N VAL A 460 12.34 -11.50 -4.05
CA VAL A 460 11.13 -11.34 -3.24
C VAL A 460 11.54 -11.17 -1.79
N THR A 461 11.07 -10.11 -1.15
CA THR A 461 11.36 -9.80 0.25
C THR A 461 10.13 -9.92 1.12
N LEU A 462 10.28 -10.49 2.29
CA LEU A 462 9.27 -10.49 3.36
C LEU A 462 9.91 -9.92 4.62
N SER A 463 9.15 -9.15 5.38
CA SER A 463 9.62 -8.66 6.67
C SER A 463 8.53 -8.61 7.71
N ALA A 464 8.92 -8.72 8.98
CA ALA A 464 8.07 -8.51 10.14
C ALA A 464 8.90 -8.00 11.33
N LYS A 465 8.25 -7.52 12.39
CA LYS A 465 8.97 -7.01 13.59
C LYS A 465 9.69 -8.08 14.40
N SER A 466 9.30 -9.34 14.25
CA SER A 466 9.95 -10.48 14.88
C SER A 466 9.78 -11.75 14.04
N HIS A 467 10.42 -12.83 14.47
CA HIS A 467 10.43 -14.09 13.72
C HIS A 467 9.04 -14.75 13.66
N THR A 468 8.27 -14.73 14.75
CA THR A 468 6.96 -15.40 14.81
C THR A 468 5.96 -14.82 13.79
N PRO A 469 5.75 -13.50 13.69
CA PRO A 469 4.89 -12.93 12.66
C PRO A 469 5.46 -13.10 11.25
N LEU A 470 6.78 -13.22 11.06
CA LEU A 470 7.35 -13.51 9.73
C LEU A 470 6.87 -14.86 9.20
N SER A 471 6.76 -15.88 10.06
CA SER A 471 6.18 -17.18 9.67
C SER A 471 4.71 -17.05 9.28
N THR A 472 3.94 -16.21 9.97
CA THR A 472 2.54 -15.89 9.59
C THR A 472 2.47 -15.21 8.23
N VAL A 473 3.35 -14.25 7.95
CA VAL A 473 3.44 -13.54 6.66
C VAL A 473 3.79 -14.52 5.52
N ILE A 474 4.73 -15.44 5.74
CA ILE A 474 5.07 -16.50 4.79
C ILE A 474 3.84 -17.37 4.49
N GLY A 475 3.12 -17.82 5.53
CA GLY A 475 1.90 -18.61 5.37
C GLY A 475 0.80 -17.87 4.59
N ARG A 476 0.62 -16.57 4.85
CA ARG A 476 -0.34 -15.72 4.13
C ARG A 476 0.04 -15.55 2.65
N LEU A 477 1.33 -15.33 2.35
CA LEU A 477 1.79 -15.24 0.95
C LEU A 477 1.59 -16.58 0.23
N LEU A 478 1.91 -17.71 0.86
CA LEU A 478 1.66 -19.03 0.28
C LEU A 478 0.17 -19.23 -0.03
N ALA A 479 -0.72 -18.95 0.93
CA ALA A 479 -2.16 -19.04 0.71
C ALA A 479 -2.63 -18.12 -0.43
N TYR A 480 -2.13 -16.89 -0.50
CA TYR A 480 -2.40 -15.97 -1.60
C TYR A 480 -1.94 -16.52 -2.94
N LEU A 481 -0.73 -17.05 -3.03
CA LEU A 481 -0.19 -17.62 -4.28
C LEU A 481 -0.92 -18.91 -4.72
N GLU A 482 -1.64 -19.60 -3.82
CA GLU A 482 -2.51 -20.73 -4.19
C GLU A 482 -3.90 -20.28 -4.64
N ALA A 483 -4.47 -19.26 -4.00
CA ALA A 483 -5.81 -18.77 -4.31
C ALA A 483 -5.84 -17.82 -5.52
N ALA A 484 -4.76 -17.08 -5.76
CA ALA A 484 -4.68 -16.12 -6.84
C ALA A 484 -4.55 -16.79 -8.21
N GLY A 485 -5.04 -16.10 -9.25
CA GLY A 485 -4.78 -16.45 -10.64
C GLY A 485 -3.30 -16.25 -11.03
N PRO A 486 -2.97 -16.28 -12.33
CA PRO A 486 -1.61 -16.06 -12.80
C PRO A 486 -1.01 -14.74 -12.30
N ILE A 487 0.11 -14.81 -11.57
CA ILE A 487 0.84 -13.65 -11.06
C ILE A 487 2.20 -13.54 -11.76
N SER A 488 2.57 -12.35 -12.22
CA SER A 488 3.94 -12.08 -12.64
C SER A 488 4.88 -12.05 -11.44
N ILE A 489 5.97 -12.80 -11.53
CA ILE A 489 7.05 -12.73 -10.53
C ILE A 489 7.68 -11.33 -10.49
N SER A 490 7.74 -10.59 -11.60
CA SER A 490 8.31 -9.22 -11.66
C SER A 490 7.47 -8.24 -10.86
N SER A 491 6.15 -8.30 -11.02
CA SER A 491 5.22 -7.48 -10.27
C SER A 491 5.25 -7.81 -8.78
N LEU A 492 5.36 -9.10 -8.41
CA LEU A 492 5.48 -9.52 -7.01
C LEU A 492 6.80 -9.04 -6.39
N SER A 493 7.91 -9.19 -7.12
CA SER A 493 9.24 -8.70 -6.72
C SER A 493 9.21 -7.19 -6.48
N TYR A 494 8.70 -6.42 -7.45
CA TYR A 494 8.56 -4.97 -7.31
C TYR A 494 7.68 -4.59 -6.11
N THR A 495 6.52 -5.22 -5.95
CA THR A 495 5.60 -4.90 -4.85
C THR A 495 6.23 -5.20 -3.50
N SER A 496 6.85 -6.37 -3.35
CA SER A 496 7.44 -6.81 -2.09
C SER A 496 8.68 -6.02 -1.66
N THR A 497 9.40 -5.41 -2.61
CA THR A 497 10.66 -4.67 -2.34
C THR A 497 10.49 -3.14 -2.36
N ALA A 498 9.73 -2.61 -3.32
CA ALA A 498 9.57 -1.18 -3.53
C ALA A 498 8.33 -0.61 -2.85
N ARG A 499 7.33 -1.44 -2.52
CA ARG A 499 5.99 -1.00 -2.10
C ARG A 499 5.56 -1.59 -0.74
N ARG A 500 6.54 -1.90 0.12
CA ARG A 500 6.33 -2.40 1.49
C ARG A 500 7.30 -1.74 2.46
N ILE A 501 6.92 -1.70 3.73
CA ILE A 501 7.80 -1.32 4.84
C ILE A 501 8.73 -2.50 5.18
N ASP A 502 10.02 -2.21 5.36
CA ASP A 502 11.03 -3.21 5.74
C ASP A 502 11.26 -3.27 7.25
N TYR A 503 10.66 -4.23 7.93
CA TYR A 503 10.86 -4.49 9.36
C TYR A 503 12.15 -5.28 9.66
N THR A 504 12.46 -5.51 10.94
CA THR A 504 13.75 -6.05 11.42
C THR A 504 14.00 -7.52 11.11
N SER A 505 12.96 -8.37 11.15
CA SER A 505 13.05 -9.78 10.77
C SER A 505 12.78 -9.91 9.28
N ARG A 506 13.82 -10.18 8.47
CA ARG A 506 13.75 -10.14 7.00
C ARG A 506 14.07 -11.49 6.37
N LEU A 507 13.38 -11.79 5.28
CA LEU A 507 13.65 -12.88 4.35
C LEU A 507 13.78 -12.29 2.95
N ALA A 508 14.84 -12.66 2.22
CA ALA A 508 15.02 -12.33 0.81
C ALA A 508 15.30 -13.61 0.03
N LEU A 509 14.53 -13.84 -1.03
CA LEU A 509 14.65 -15.02 -1.89
C LEU A 509 14.91 -14.56 -3.32
N SER A 510 15.94 -15.13 -3.97
CA SER A 510 16.18 -14.98 -5.40
C SER A 510 15.51 -16.14 -6.12
N VAL A 511 14.57 -15.83 -7.01
CA VAL A 511 13.71 -16.81 -7.68
C VAL A 511 13.52 -16.44 -9.14
N SER A 512 13.38 -17.44 -9.99
CA SER A 512 13.10 -17.31 -11.43
C SER A 512 11.62 -17.49 -11.76
N SER A 513 10.82 -18.00 -10.83
CA SER A 513 9.39 -18.27 -11.03
C SER A 513 8.58 -18.31 -9.74
N ILE A 514 7.26 -18.18 -9.84
CA ILE A 514 6.33 -18.37 -8.71
C ILE A 514 6.43 -19.79 -8.13
N LYS A 515 6.66 -20.81 -8.99
CA LYS A 515 6.82 -22.20 -8.54
C LYS A 515 8.05 -22.36 -7.64
N GLU A 516 9.18 -21.80 -8.06
CA GLU A 516 10.40 -21.81 -7.26
C GLU A 516 10.22 -21.06 -5.94
N LEU A 517 9.54 -19.90 -5.97
CA LEU A 517 9.20 -19.14 -4.78
C LEU A 517 8.38 -19.97 -3.78
N LYS A 518 7.30 -20.63 -4.24
CA LYS A 518 6.49 -21.50 -3.38
C LYS A 518 7.34 -22.59 -2.74
N GLN A 519 8.19 -23.25 -3.52
CA GLN A 519 9.07 -24.31 -3.01
C GLN A 519 10.03 -23.79 -1.93
N GLN A 520 10.69 -22.65 -2.17
CA GLN A 520 11.62 -22.05 -1.19
C GLN A 520 10.90 -21.57 0.07
N LEU A 521 9.70 -21.02 -0.04
CA LEU A 521 8.89 -20.59 1.11
C LEU A 521 8.40 -21.78 1.95
N GLN A 522 8.02 -22.90 1.31
CA GLN A 522 7.60 -24.13 2.00
C GLN A 522 8.73 -24.82 2.75
N THR A 523 9.96 -24.74 2.25
CA THR A 523 11.14 -25.33 2.89
C THR A 523 11.85 -24.36 3.83
N TYR A 524 11.38 -23.11 3.94
CA TYR A 524 11.99 -22.12 4.81
C TYR A 524 11.93 -22.61 6.27
N PRO A 525 13.08 -22.83 6.93
CA PRO A 525 13.09 -23.35 8.28
C PRO A 525 12.46 -22.30 9.20
N VAL A 526 11.35 -22.67 9.84
CA VAL A 526 10.76 -21.90 10.95
C VAL A 526 11.70 -21.88 12.17
N THR A 527 12.81 -22.61 12.12
CA THR A 527 13.81 -22.69 13.17
C THR A 527 14.75 -21.49 13.10
N VAL A 528 14.81 -20.75 14.20
CA VAL A 528 15.67 -19.60 14.46
C VAL A 528 17.09 -19.87 14.00
N THR A 529 17.46 -19.36 12.82
CA THR A 529 18.87 -19.10 12.56
C THR A 529 19.13 -17.72 13.17
N PRO A 530 20.02 -17.57 14.16
CA PRO A 530 20.34 -16.26 14.67
C PRO A 530 20.86 -15.46 13.49
N THR A 531 20.06 -14.50 13.03
CA THR A 531 20.54 -13.44 12.17
C THR A 531 21.72 -12.84 12.93
N ILE A 532 22.87 -12.71 12.28
CA ILE A 532 23.96 -11.89 12.82
C ILE A 532 23.29 -10.58 13.23
N PRO A 533 23.23 -10.25 14.54
CA PRO A 533 22.57 -9.03 14.95
C PRO A 533 23.32 -7.91 14.21
N LEU A 534 22.60 -7.12 13.41
CA LEU A 534 23.13 -5.84 12.98
C LEU A 534 23.38 -5.06 14.27
N ARG A 535 24.63 -5.12 14.74
CA ARG A 535 25.10 -4.44 15.93
C ARG A 535 24.81 -2.95 15.69
N ASN A 536 23.81 -2.43 16.41
CA ASN A 536 23.35 -1.05 16.36
C ASN A 536 22.79 -0.60 15.01
N GLY A 537 21.54 -0.96 14.71
CA GLY A 537 20.52 -0.14 14.01
C GLY A 537 20.92 0.80 12.87
N GLY A 538 22.04 0.58 12.21
CA GLY A 538 22.61 1.43 11.19
C GLY A 538 23.09 0.59 10.03
N ASN A 539 23.10 1.19 8.84
CA ASN A 539 23.54 0.50 7.63
C ASN A 539 24.97 -0.01 7.80
N PRO A 540 25.26 -1.28 7.41
CA PRO A 540 26.60 -1.82 7.51
C PRO A 540 27.56 -0.94 6.71
N LYS A 541 28.77 -0.72 7.24
CA LYS A 541 29.83 -0.07 6.49
C LYS A 541 30.29 -1.01 5.38
N VAL A 542 30.05 -0.64 4.13
CA VAL A 542 30.41 -1.44 2.95
C VAL A 542 31.72 -0.92 2.36
N GLY A 543 32.65 -1.82 2.04
CA GLY A 543 33.83 -1.52 1.24
C GLY A 543 33.71 -2.21 -0.13
N PHE A 544 34.05 -1.50 -1.20
CA PHE A 544 34.17 -2.10 -2.54
C PHE A 544 35.61 -2.56 -2.76
N VAL A 545 35.78 -3.82 -3.16
CA VAL A 545 37.07 -4.41 -3.50
C VAL A 545 37.02 -4.83 -4.96
N ILE A 546 37.88 -4.24 -5.78
CA ILE A 546 37.88 -4.42 -7.23
C ILE A 546 39.08 -5.28 -7.62
N GLY A 547 38.80 -6.40 -8.28
CA GLY A 547 39.81 -7.34 -8.76
C GLY A 547 40.74 -6.72 -9.80
N GLY A 548 41.94 -7.29 -9.89
CA GLY A 548 42.96 -6.92 -10.87
C GLY A 548 42.94 -7.80 -12.13
N ASN A 549 44.07 -7.81 -12.85
CA ASN A 549 44.26 -8.70 -13.99
C ASN A 549 44.18 -10.18 -13.55
N GLY A 550 43.60 -11.05 -14.38
CA GLY A 550 43.38 -12.47 -14.09
C GLY A 550 41.92 -12.82 -13.71
N THR A 551 41.02 -11.84 -13.61
CA THR A 551 39.59 -12.06 -13.37
C THR A 551 38.75 -12.16 -14.65
N GLN A 552 39.34 -11.91 -15.81
CA GLN A 552 38.66 -11.92 -17.10
C GLN A 552 38.27 -13.33 -17.53
N PHE A 553 37.12 -13.43 -18.19
CA PHE A 553 36.69 -14.59 -18.95
C PHE A 553 35.87 -14.11 -20.15
N GLN A 554 35.76 -14.94 -21.20
CA GLN A 554 35.01 -14.58 -22.39
C GLN A 554 33.53 -14.31 -22.06
N GLY A 555 33.04 -13.13 -22.42
CA GLY A 555 31.66 -12.71 -22.12
C GLY A 555 31.44 -12.24 -20.67
N MET A 556 32.49 -11.81 -19.97
CA MET A 556 32.33 -11.18 -18.65
C MET A 556 31.37 -9.97 -18.72
N GLY A 557 30.38 -9.93 -17.83
CA GLY A 557 29.36 -8.88 -17.83
C GLY A 557 28.27 -9.01 -18.90
N ARG A 558 28.36 -9.97 -19.83
CA ARG A 558 27.39 -10.13 -20.95
C ARG A 558 25.94 -10.25 -20.48
N GLY A 559 25.68 -11.15 -19.53
CA GLY A 559 24.32 -11.37 -19.04
C GLY A 559 23.69 -10.12 -18.43
N LEU A 560 24.49 -9.31 -17.70
CA LEU A 560 24.04 -8.03 -17.15
C LEU A 560 23.88 -6.98 -18.25
N TYR A 561 24.76 -6.95 -19.25
CA TYR A 561 24.62 -6.05 -20.39
C TYR A 561 23.32 -6.31 -21.17
N GLU A 562 22.95 -7.58 -21.36
CA GLU A 562 21.74 -7.99 -22.07
C GLU A 562 20.46 -7.76 -21.23
N THR A 563 20.51 -7.88 -19.91
CA THR A 563 19.30 -7.89 -19.05
C THR A 563 19.12 -6.68 -18.13
N SER A 564 20.17 -5.89 -17.88
CA SER A 564 20.15 -4.74 -16.97
C SER A 564 20.44 -3.43 -17.73
N PRO A 565 19.43 -2.58 -17.96
CA PRO A 565 19.62 -1.27 -18.57
C PRO A 565 20.59 -0.37 -17.78
N VAL A 566 20.58 -0.47 -16.44
CA VAL A 566 21.48 0.30 -15.56
C VAL A 566 22.93 -0.09 -15.82
N PHE A 567 23.23 -1.39 -15.78
CA PHE A 567 24.58 -1.88 -16.07
C PHE A 567 25.02 -1.54 -17.49
N ARG A 568 24.12 -1.74 -18.46
CA ARG A 568 24.36 -1.42 -19.87
C ARG A 568 24.74 0.05 -20.05
N SER A 569 24.02 0.97 -19.43
CA SER A 569 24.31 2.41 -19.54
C SER A 569 25.71 2.78 -19.05
N HIS A 570 26.19 2.16 -17.96
CA HIS A 570 27.54 2.38 -17.46
C HIS A 570 28.62 1.75 -18.36
N ILE A 571 28.35 0.58 -18.95
CA ILE A 571 29.25 -0.01 -19.95
C ILE A 571 29.29 0.84 -21.23
N GLU A 572 28.16 1.38 -21.69
CA GLU A 572 28.10 2.28 -22.84
C GLU A 572 28.89 3.57 -22.59
N ALA A 573 28.82 4.13 -21.38
CA ALA A 573 29.67 5.26 -20.96
C ALA A 573 31.16 4.90 -21.01
N CYS A 574 31.54 3.72 -20.51
CA CYS A 574 32.92 3.22 -20.62
C CYS A 574 33.35 3.03 -22.07
N ASN A 575 32.46 2.56 -22.95
CA ASN A 575 32.75 2.38 -24.38
C ASN A 575 32.99 3.73 -25.08
N VAL A 576 32.20 4.76 -24.78
CA VAL A 576 32.45 6.12 -25.29
C VAL A 576 33.82 6.63 -24.81
N ALA A 577 34.12 6.45 -23.52
CA ALA A 577 35.42 6.84 -22.96
C ALA A 577 36.60 6.05 -23.57
N ALA A 578 36.39 4.77 -23.92
CA ALA A 578 37.38 3.96 -24.60
C ALA A 578 37.64 4.44 -26.05
N MET A 579 36.59 4.82 -26.78
CA MET A 579 36.71 5.42 -28.11
C MET A 579 37.49 6.73 -28.08
N GLU A 580 37.26 7.59 -27.08
CA GLU A 580 38.05 8.81 -26.86
C GLU A 580 39.51 8.54 -26.47
N ALA A 581 39.80 7.36 -25.94
CA ALA A 581 41.15 6.90 -25.59
C ALA A 581 41.86 6.16 -26.75
N GLY A 582 41.24 6.07 -27.94
CA GLY A 582 41.83 5.45 -29.13
C GLY A 582 41.55 3.94 -29.29
N ILE A 583 40.55 3.40 -28.58
CA ILE A 583 40.12 1.99 -28.71
C ILE A 583 38.84 1.93 -29.55
N ASP A 584 38.81 1.09 -30.58
CA ASP A 584 37.68 1.01 -31.53
C ASP A 584 36.32 0.74 -30.86
N SER A 585 36.22 -0.31 -30.04
CA SER A 585 35.04 -0.59 -29.22
C SER A 585 35.31 -1.63 -28.15
N LEU A 586 34.74 -1.42 -26.97
CA LEU A 586 34.72 -2.38 -25.88
C LEU A 586 33.62 -3.43 -26.01
N ILE A 587 32.57 -3.16 -26.80
CA ILE A 587 31.36 -3.98 -26.83
C ILE A 587 31.66 -5.41 -27.29
N GLY A 588 32.63 -5.60 -28.19
CA GLY A 588 33.10 -6.92 -28.62
C GLY A 588 33.66 -7.78 -27.48
N VAL A 589 34.31 -7.16 -26.49
CA VAL A 589 34.84 -7.84 -25.28
C VAL A 589 33.70 -8.27 -24.37
N ILE A 590 32.73 -7.38 -24.14
CA ILE A 590 31.56 -7.65 -23.28
C ILE A 590 30.63 -8.69 -23.91
N SER A 591 30.39 -8.62 -25.23
CA SER A 591 29.54 -9.60 -25.94
C SER A 591 30.19 -10.97 -26.10
N GLY A 592 31.51 -11.07 -25.87
CA GLY A 592 32.29 -12.29 -26.03
C GLY A 592 32.69 -12.59 -27.48
N ASN A 593 32.52 -11.64 -28.40
CA ASN A 593 32.93 -11.76 -29.81
C ASN A 593 34.46 -11.60 -29.99
N VAL A 594 35.12 -10.95 -29.03
CA VAL A 594 36.58 -10.84 -28.94
C VAL A 594 37.07 -11.76 -27.84
N ASN A 595 38.10 -12.56 -28.11
CA ASN A 595 38.73 -13.40 -27.10
C ASN A 595 39.71 -12.56 -26.28
N PRO A 596 39.45 -12.29 -24.98
CA PRO A 596 40.32 -11.45 -24.15
C PRO A 596 41.62 -12.16 -23.70
N LEU A 597 41.90 -13.35 -24.24
CA LEU A 597 43.03 -14.21 -23.89
C LEU A 597 44.04 -14.39 -25.05
N SER A 598 43.97 -13.61 -26.14
CA SER A 598 45.01 -13.66 -27.17
C SER A 598 46.22 -12.81 -26.79
N ASP A 599 47.42 -13.26 -27.19
CA ASP A 599 48.71 -12.68 -26.81
C ASP A 599 49.14 -11.45 -27.65
N ASP A 600 48.18 -10.75 -28.26
CA ASP A 600 48.45 -9.51 -29.01
C ASP A 600 48.11 -8.27 -28.17
N LEU A 601 48.85 -7.16 -28.41
CA LEU A 601 48.72 -5.93 -27.62
C LEU A 601 47.29 -5.37 -27.63
N ALA A 602 46.58 -5.44 -28.76
CA ALA A 602 45.23 -4.91 -28.85
C ALA A 602 44.28 -5.69 -27.94
N SER A 603 44.42 -7.01 -27.88
CA SER A 603 43.65 -7.86 -26.98
C SER A 603 44.04 -7.70 -25.50
N GLU A 604 45.31 -7.49 -25.17
CA GLU A 604 45.74 -7.18 -23.79
C GLU A 604 45.11 -5.86 -23.30
N ILE A 605 45.16 -4.81 -24.12
CA ILE A 605 44.52 -3.52 -23.83
C ILE A 605 43.01 -3.69 -23.71
N ALA A 606 42.36 -4.37 -24.66
CA ALA A 606 40.93 -4.59 -24.66
C ALA A 606 40.46 -5.40 -23.43
N SER A 607 41.24 -6.40 -23.02
CA SER A 607 41.00 -7.21 -21.82
C SER A 607 41.10 -6.35 -20.56
N ALA A 608 42.15 -5.55 -20.44
CA ALA A 608 42.37 -4.67 -19.30
C ALA A 608 41.28 -3.60 -19.17
N VAL A 609 40.89 -2.96 -20.28
CA VAL A 609 39.78 -1.99 -20.30
C VAL A 609 38.44 -2.69 -20.05
N GLY A 610 38.29 -3.94 -20.45
CA GLY A 610 37.15 -4.77 -20.11
C GLY A 610 37.01 -4.97 -18.59
N ILE A 611 38.09 -5.36 -17.91
CA ILE A 611 38.09 -5.56 -16.46
C ILE A 611 37.76 -4.24 -15.75
N PHE A 612 38.41 -3.15 -16.17
CA PHE A 612 38.14 -1.81 -15.65
C PHE A 612 36.66 -1.46 -15.79
N SER A 613 36.09 -1.65 -16.98
CA SER A 613 34.73 -1.23 -17.30
C SER A 613 33.68 -2.07 -16.59
N VAL A 614 33.89 -3.38 -16.46
CA VAL A 614 33.00 -4.26 -15.68
C VAL A 614 33.09 -3.89 -14.19
N GLY A 615 34.28 -3.69 -13.64
CA GLY A 615 34.46 -3.27 -12.24
C GLY A 615 33.80 -1.93 -11.95
N TYR A 616 34.00 -0.94 -12.83
CA TYR A 616 33.37 0.38 -12.76
C TYR A 616 31.84 0.27 -12.87
N ALA A 617 31.32 -0.41 -13.89
CA ALA A 617 29.87 -0.54 -14.10
C ALA A 617 29.17 -1.28 -12.95
N LEU A 618 29.80 -2.32 -12.39
CA LEU A 618 29.28 -2.99 -11.18
C LEU A 618 29.28 -2.05 -9.98
N GLY A 619 30.37 -1.31 -9.75
CA GLY A 619 30.47 -0.34 -8.66
C GLY A 619 29.40 0.75 -8.76
N MET A 620 29.20 1.31 -9.95
CA MET A 620 28.15 2.30 -10.21
C MET A 620 26.76 1.72 -10.02
N MET A 621 26.49 0.52 -10.55
CA MET A 621 25.20 -0.16 -10.39
C MET A 621 24.83 -0.40 -8.92
N TRP A 622 25.80 -0.79 -8.07
CA TRP A 622 25.57 -0.89 -6.63
C TRP A 622 25.29 0.46 -5.97
N GLN A 623 25.95 1.53 -6.40
CA GLN A 623 25.68 2.89 -5.93
C GLN A 623 24.30 3.39 -6.36
N ASP A 624 23.86 3.10 -7.59
CA ASP A 624 22.53 3.42 -8.10
C ASP A 624 21.43 2.70 -7.31
N TRP A 625 21.72 1.50 -6.79
CA TRP A 625 20.85 0.78 -5.86
C TRP A 625 20.91 1.30 -4.41
N GLY A 626 21.67 2.37 -4.15
CA GLY A 626 21.78 3.03 -2.86
C GLY A 626 22.93 2.52 -1.97
N ILE A 627 23.76 1.57 -2.42
CA ILE A 627 24.91 1.09 -1.64
C ILE A 627 26.09 2.05 -1.82
N LYS A 628 26.32 2.88 -0.79
CA LYS A 628 27.43 3.82 -0.76
C LYS A 628 28.65 3.21 -0.05
N PRO A 629 29.77 2.97 -0.75
CA PRO A 629 30.96 2.44 -0.11
C PRO A 629 31.61 3.49 0.80
N VAL A 630 32.06 3.09 1.99
CA VAL A 630 32.92 3.92 2.86
C VAL A 630 34.40 3.79 2.52
N LEU A 631 34.75 2.78 1.71
CA LEU A 631 36.09 2.47 1.26
C LEU A 631 36.00 1.86 -0.15
N ILE A 632 36.89 2.26 -1.03
CA ILE A 632 37.10 1.61 -2.32
C ILE A 632 38.56 1.18 -2.38
N MET A 633 38.81 -0.08 -2.67
CA MET A 633 40.14 -0.66 -2.83
C MET A 633 40.20 -1.41 -4.15
N GLY A 634 41.27 -1.21 -4.90
CA GLY A 634 41.55 -1.97 -6.11
C GLY A 634 42.81 -2.78 -5.97
N HIS A 635 42.88 -3.94 -6.62
CA HIS A 635 44.11 -4.72 -6.73
C HIS A 635 44.79 -4.44 -8.06
N SER A 636 45.93 -3.75 -8.06
CA SER A 636 46.71 -3.43 -9.28
C SER A 636 45.85 -2.75 -10.36
N LEU A 637 45.43 -3.48 -11.40
CA LEU A 637 44.53 -2.95 -12.44
C LEU A 637 43.19 -2.44 -11.88
N GLY A 638 42.69 -3.07 -10.82
CA GLY A 638 41.44 -2.67 -10.16
C GLY A 638 41.51 -1.28 -9.53
N GLU A 639 42.70 -0.74 -9.25
CA GLU A 639 42.86 0.60 -8.67
C GLU A 639 42.38 1.69 -9.62
N TYR A 640 42.56 1.52 -10.93
CA TYR A 640 42.07 2.48 -11.92
C TYR A 640 40.55 2.60 -11.86
N ALA A 641 39.84 1.47 -11.82
CA ALA A 641 38.38 1.45 -11.67
C ALA A 641 37.96 2.02 -10.31
N GLY A 642 38.72 1.74 -9.26
CA GLY A 642 38.47 2.30 -7.92
C GLY A 642 38.62 3.81 -7.87
N LEU A 643 39.65 4.37 -8.50
CA LEU A 643 39.90 5.80 -8.60
C LEU A 643 38.82 6.50 -9.42
N ALA A 644 38.37 5.89 -10.51
CA ALA A 644 37.24 6.39 -11.31
C ALA A 644 35.93 6.38 -10.50
N LEU A 645 35.63 5.28 -9.80
CA LEU A 645 34.45 5.15 -8.94
C LEU A 645 34.45 6.12 -7.76
N ALA A 646 35.64 6.45 -7.23
CA ALA A 646 35.80 7.45 -6.18
C ALA A 646 35.68 8.90 -6.70
N GLY A 647 35.64 9.10 -8.02
CA GLY A 647 35.67 10.43 -8.65
C GLY A 647 37.03 11.12 -8.59
N SER A 648 38.10 10.42 -8.23
CA SER A 648 39.46 10.96 -8.13
C SER A 648 40.11 11.21 -9.48
N ILE A 649 39.75 10.41 -10.49
CA ILE A 649 40.21 10.52 -11.87
C ILE A 649 38.98 10.36 -12.78
N SER A 650 38.93 11.09 -13.89
CA SER A 650 37.82 10.94 -14.84
C SER A 650 37.79 9.54 -15.46
N LEU A 651 36.62 9.12 -15.94
CA LEU A 651 36.45 7.84 -16.63
C LEU A 651 37.40 7.73 -17.84
N VAL A 652 37.47 8.79 -18.65
CA VAL A 652 38.31 8.87 -19.86
C VAL A 652 39.79 8.83 -19.51
N ASP A 653 40.24 9.60 -18.52
CA ASP A 653 41.65 9.65 -18.15
C ASP A 653 42.11 8.33 -17.52
N SER A 654 41.23 7.66 -16.77
CA SER A 654 41.52 6.33 -16.22
C SER A 654 41.78 5.31 -17.32
N ILE A 655 40.99 5.34 -18.40
CA ILE A 655 41.20 4.45 -19.56
C ILE A 655 42.47 4.86 -20.33
N LYS A 656 42.72 6.16 -20.57
CA LYS A 656 43.95 6.63 -21.22
C LYS A 656 45.22 6.20 -20.47
N LEU A 657 45.22 6.30 -19.15
CA LEU A 657 46.32 5.83 -18.32
C LEU A 657 46.53 4.31 -18.45
N LEU A 658 45.44 3.55 -18.55
CA LEU A 658 45.47 2.11 -18.75
C LEU A 658 46.08 1.74 -20.11
N VAL A 659 45.62 2.40 -21.19
CA VAL A 659 46.14 2.21 -22.56
C VAL A 659 47.64 2.52 -22.59
N ALA A 660 48.02 3.71 -22.11
CA ALA A 660 49.42 4.15 -22.09
C ALA A 660 50.31 3.19 -21.28
N LYS A 661 49.81 2.62 -20.17
CA LYS A 661 50.52 1.61 -19.38
C LYS A 661 50.82 0.37 -20.23
N PHE A 662 49.83 -0.19 -20.92
CA PHE A 662 50.01 -1.42 -21.69
C PHE A 662 50.87 -1.20 -22.93
N GLU A 663 50.72 -0.07 -23.63
CA GLU A 663 51.62 0.31 -24.74
C GLU A 663 53.08 0.44 -24.26
N SER A 664 53.30 1.07 -23.10
CA SER A 664 54.62 1.20 -22.49
C SER A 664 55.21 -0.16 -22.11
N VAL A 665 54.41 -1.03 -21.48
CA VAL A 665 54.82 -2.39 -21.10
C VAL A 665 55.18 -3.22 -22.33
N HIS A 666 54.40 -3.15 -23.41
CA HIS A 666 54.62 -3.93 -24.63
C HIS A 666 55.80 -3.42 -25.47
N SER A 667 56.09 -2.11 -25.42
CA SER A 667 57.25 -1.50 -26.08
C SER A 667 58.59 -1.83 -25.39
N SER A 668 58.56 -2.26 -24.12
CA SER A 668 59.74 -2.68 -23.37
C SER A 668 60.17 -4.10 -23.75
N SER A 669 61.43 -4.28 -24.17
CA SER A 669 62.00 -5.59 -24.50
C SER A 669 62.12 -6.54 -23.30
N HIS A 670 62.09 -6.01 -22.07
CA HIS A 670 62.29 -6.76 -20.83
C HIS A 670 61.02 -7.51 -20.35
N THR A 671 59.84 -7.13 -20.84
CA THR A 671 58.55 -7.67 -20.36
C THR A 671 58.13 -8.95 -21.10
N ARG A 672 58.58 -9.15 -22.34
CA ARG A 672 58.25 -10.35 -23.15
C ARG A 672 58.74 -11.67 -22.53
N ASN A 673 59.76 -11.59 -21.67
CA ASN A 673 60.33 -12.73 -20.94
C ASN A 673 60.05 -12.69 -19.43
N GLY A 674 59.11 -11.85 -18.96
CA GLY A 674 58.69 -11.77 -17.57
C GLY A 674 57.61 -12.80 -17.21
N GLY A 675 57.56 -13.21 -15.94
CA GLY A 675 56.57 -14.11 -15.37
C GLY A 675 56.15 -13.67 -13.97
N MET A 676 55.06 -14.27 -13.48
CA MET A 676 54.59 -14.10 -12.11
C MET A 676 54.22 -15.48 -11.54
N LEU A 677 54.54 -15.72 -10.27
CA LEU A 677 54.25 -16.97 -9.56
C LEU A 677 53.57 -16.69 -8.22
N ALA A 678 52.42 -17.32 -8.00
CA ALA A 678 51.74 -17.30 -6.72
C ALA A 678 52.39 -18.31 -5.76
N ILE A 679 52.74 -17.85 -4.55
CA ILE A 679 53.42 -18.63 -3.52
C ILE A 679 52.53 -18.67 -2.27
N GLY A 680 52.26 -19.89 -1.79
CA GLY A 680 51.49 -20.15 -0.56
C GLY A 680 52.30 -19.91 0.72
N MET A 681 52.98 -18.77 0.83
CA MET A 681 53.88 -18.42 1.94
C MET A 681 53.68 -16.97 2.38
N SER A 682 54.20 -16.63 3.56
CA SER A 682 54.19 -15.25 4.05
C SER A 682 55.22 -14.38 3.32
N ALA A 683 55.03 -13.06 3.35
CA ALA A 683 55.96 -12.10 2.75
C ALA A 683 57.42 -12.33 3.20
N ASP A 684 57.65 -12.51 4.50
CA ASP A 684 58.99 -12.77 5.04
C ASP A 684 59.63 -14.06 4.50
N HIS A 685 58.85 -15.13 4.31
CA HIS A 685 59.37 -16.38 3.78
C HIS A 685 59.62 -16.31 2.29
N SER A 686 58.71 -15.68 1.53
CA SER A 686 58.89 -15.43 0.10
C SER A 686 60.12 -14.56 -0.15
N GLN A 687 60.33 -13.51 0.66
CA GLN A 687 61.51 -12.66 0.55
C GLN A 687 62.80 -13.42 0.86
N LYS A 688 62.82 -14.23 1.93
CA LYS A 688 63.98 -15.10 2.23
C LYS A 688 64.29 -16.08 1.09
N LEU A 689 63.27 -16.62 0.44
CA LEU A 689 63.45 -17.51 -0.71
C LEU A 689 64.06 -16.78 -1.91
N ILE A 690 63.63 -15.55 -2.19
CA ILE A 690 64.22 -14.68 -3.22
C ILE A 690 65.69 -14.40 -2.89
N ASP A 691 65.98 -14.05 -1.65
CA ASP A 691 67.35 -13.72 -1.21
C ASP A 691 68.28 -14.95 -1.30
N LEU A 692 67.76 -16.15 -1.02
CA LEU A 692 68.51 -17.41 -1.05
C LEU A 692 68.67 -17.99 -2.47
N SER A 693 67.77 -17.69 -3.40
CA SER A 693 67.83 -18.25 -4.77
C SER A 693 68.96 -17.64 -5.60
N GLY A 694 69.43 -16.45 -5.24
CA GLY A 694 70.41 -15.68 -6.03
C GLY A 694 69.81 -15.05 -7.30
N CYS A 695 68.48 -15.11 -7.47
CA CYS A 695 67.76 -14.53 -8.59
C CYS A 695 67.55 -13.03 -8.38
N SER A 696 68.49 -12.21 -8.86
CA SER A 696 68.42 -10.75 -8.71
C SER A 696 67.27 -10.09 -9.47
N GLY A 697 66.62 -10.79 -10.41
CA GLY A 697 65.50 -10.29 -11.20
C GLY A 697 64.12 -10.55 -10.59
N VAL A 698 64.02 -11.30 -9.49
CA VAL A 698 62.74 -11.65 -8.85
C VAL A 698 62.42 -10.70 -7.70
N THR A 699 61.17 -10.23 -7.65
CA THR A 699 60.68 -9.31 -6.63
C THR A 699 59.35 -9.79 -6.06
N LEU A 700 59.07 -9.42 -4.82
CA LEU A 700 57.76 -9.62 -4.20
C LEU A 700 56.76 -8.60 -4.79
N ALA A 701 55.85 -9.07 -5.64
CA ALA A 701 54.92 -8.22 -6.38
C ALA A 701 53.61 -7.95 -5.63
N CYS A 702 53.08 -8.93 -4.90
CA CYS A 702 51.83 -8.78 -4.15
C CYS A 702 51.87 -9.53 -2.81
N ILE A 703 51.24 -8.94 -1.79
CA ILE A 703 50.95 -9.58 -0.50
C ILE A 703 49.43 -9.62 -0.35
N ASN A 704 48.81 -10.72 -0.76
CA ASN A 704 47.35 -10.88 -0.80
C ASN A 704 46.78 -11.36 0.56
N GLY A 705 47.63 -11.99 1.38
CA GLY A 705 47.27 -12.43 2.73
C GLY A 705 48.47 -12.99 3.50
N PRO A 706 48.27 -13.43 4.76
CA PRO A 706 49.35 -13.89 5.63
C PRO A 706 50.18 -15.05 5.07
N SER A 707 49.61 -15.85 4.16
CA SER A 707 50.26 -16.99 3.50
C SER A 707 50.00 -17.00 1.99
N GLN A 708 49.79 -15.83 1.38
CA GLN A 708 49.50 -15.69 -0.04
C GLN A 708 50.27 -14.49 -0.60
N THR A 709 51.35 -14.77 -1.31
CA THR A 709 52.17 -13.75 -1.98
C THR A 709 52.31 -14.06 -3.46
N VAL A 710 52.64 -13.06 -4.27
CA VAL A 710 52.99 -13.24 -5.68
C VAL A 710 54.37 -12.65 -5.91
N VAL A 711 55.23 -13.38 -6.61
CA VAL A 711 56.54 -12.89 -7.05
C VAL A 711 56.52 -12.62 -8.55
N SER A 712 57.34 -11.67 -9.02
CA SER A 712 57.47 -11.31 -10.43
C SER A 712 58.93 -11.10 -10.82
N GLY A 713 59.32 -11.57 -12.00
CA GLY A 713 60.69 -11.51 -12.52
C GLY A 713 60.83 -12.20 -13.88
N PRO A 714 62.04 -12.41 -14.39
CA PRO A 714 62.27 -13.18 -15.63
C PRO A 714 61.73 -14.61 -15.53
N LYS A 715 61.10 -15.14 -16.58
CA LYS A 715 60.54 -16.51 -16.65
C LYS A 715 61.56 -17.62 -16.39
N SER A 716 62.85 -17.36 -16.57
CA SER A 716 63.92 -18.30 -16.25
C SER A 716 64.26 -18.33 -14.76
N GLU A 717 63.87 -17.29 -14.01
CA GLU A 717 64.13 -17.12 -12.58
C GLU A 717 62.88 -17.38 -11.71
N ILE A 718 61.69 -17.16 -12.29
CA ILE A 718 60.38 -17.53 -11.75
C ILE A 718 60.13 -19.01 -11.99
#